data_AF-A0A101H402-F1
#
_entry.id   AF-A0A101H402-F1
#
_cell.length_a   1.000
_cell.length_b   1.000
_cell.length_c   1.000
_cell.angle_alpha   90.00
_cell.angle_beta   90.00
_cell.angle_gamma   90.00
#
_symmetry.space_group_name_H-M   'P 1'
#
loop_
_entity.id
_entity.type
_entity.pdbx_description
1 polymer ?
#
loop_
_entity_poly.entity_id
_entity_poly.type
_entity_poly.pdbx_seq_one_letter_code
_entity_poly.pdbx_strand_id
1 'polypeptide(L)'
;MTIPDTNDIFRQVLEATHDWEFLLGPDGTFLYVSPSCQRITGYPPEDFLKDKNLFIRIVKSEDLDAVKTALAVREREEKEVKFRLKHKNGSERWVGLLCTIAKDTDGKLLGTRCSARDMTLEINRKMKQDTFVVTEVTRMIANLKKAARGDTSFNLQPAPSDEDTKNFASLIARIDKSLATLKGSLDGLMGDIKMMMHGLTEGNFEIRADTGRYEGDFQECMVGINGMLDAVTKPVHEAMRVCGSFAQADFSAKFDANIQTKGEWEEFRKSLDRMGKVLNNTVKEITRVASAFADGDFTAHIDEKLNVRGDLIAVKNALNKVSIDVSRLIAGSNRLMEAMVEAANEAETSIDEVSTGTQQIAKSTGNVSGHIEKATESAQQVLQAMEDLSAAVQEVTASAESVAILSRKADEQSQEGTKIARRADAGMAEITTATAEIDGIIRDINTQMAEIGKIVGVISDLANQTNLLALNAAIEAARAGDAGRGFAVVAAEVKALATESRSSAEHITEMIGNLRSGAEKASNAMKTANSVVKDGSDQMQQTILAFNEIVDSVGKISRSIEEVASATEEQAATVEEITASIHEVAALMERTAQEAGDTAASTEEVSASIDEVASMVARVTEISQETLEANRKFKVT
;
A
#
# COMPACT_ATOMS: atom_id res chain seq x y z
N MET A 1 -154.73 -85.29 0.46
CA MET A 1 -155.10 -83.93 0.93
C MET A 1 -154.47 -82.96 -0.05
N THR A 2 -155.24 -82.45 -1.00
CA THR A 2 -155.78 -81.07 -0.97
C THR A 2 -154.65 -80.04 -0.81
N ILE A 3 -154.26 -79.46 -1.95
CA ILE A 3 -153.38 -78.29 -2.05
C ILE A 3 -153.99 -77.17 -1.17
N PRO A 4 -153.23 -76.58 -0.22
CA PRO A 4 -153.71 -75.46 0.59
C PRO A 4 -154.00 -74.23 -0.27
N ASP A 5 -154.96 -73.44 0.17
CA ASP A 5 -155.43 -72.20 -0.45
C ASP A 5 -154.27 -71.27 -0.89
N THR A 6 -154.26 -70.84 -2.15
CA THR A 6 -153.11 -70.19 -2.84
C THR A 6 -152.60 -68.91 -2.15
N ASN A 7 -153.43 -68.26 -1.33
CA ASN A 7 -153.06 -67.05 -0.59
C ASN A 7 -152.03 -67.27 0.53
N ASP A 8 -151.96 -68.47 1.11
CA ASP A 8 -151.10 -68.71 2.27
C ASP A 8 -149.61 -68.86 1.87
N ILE A 9 -149.35 -69.36 0.66
CA ILE A 9 -147.98 -69.51 0.11
C ILE A 9 -147.35 -68.14 -0.18
N PHE A 10 -148.08 -67.22 -0.83
CA PHE A 10 -147.56 -65.89 -1.14
C PHE A 10 -147.25 -65.08 0.11
N ARG A 11 -148.06 -65.24 1.17
CA ARG A 11 -147.84 -64.56 2.44
C ARG A 11 -146.56 -65.04 3.14
N GLN A 12 -146.29 -66.35 3.16
CA GLN A 12 -145.03 -66.87 3.75
C GLN A 12 -143.78 -66.41 3.01
N VAL A 13 -143.81 -66.31 1.67
CA VAL A 13 -142.66 -65.83 0.89
C VAL A 13 -142.34 -64.37 1.22
N LEU A 14 -143.36 -63.52 1.33
CA LEU A 14 -143.19 -62.11 1.69
C LEU A 14 -142.82 -61.90 3.16
N GLU A 15 -143.25 -62.77 4.07
CA GLU A 15 -142.88 -62.70 5.48
C GLU A 15 -141.44 -63.16 5.75
N ALA A 16 -140.85 -63.97 4.88
CA ALA A 16 -139.46 -64.44 4.99
C ALA A 16 -138.41 -63.54 4.32
N THR A 17 -138.79 -62.42 3.69
CA THR A 17 -137.83 -61.53 3.01
C THR A 17 -136.99 -60.76 4.02
N HIS A 18 -135.67 -60.67 3.79
CA HIS A 18 -134.83 -59.82 4.61
C HIS A 18 -135.15 -58.34 4.35
N ASP A 19 -135.36 -57.97 3.10
CA ASP A 19 -135.73 -56.59 2.78
C ASP A 19 -137.15 -56.30 3.28
N TRP A 20 -137.37 -55.05 3.70
CA TRP A 20 -138.67 -54.59 4.16
C TRP A 20 -139.55 -54.37 2.95
N GLU A 21 -140.51 -55.29 2.77
CA GLU A 21 -141.46 -55.30 1.67
C GLU A 21 -142.81 -54.75 2.14
N PHE A 22 -143.44 -53.90 1.35
CA PHE A 22 -144.77 -53.39 1.66
C PHE A 22 -145.56 -53.05 0.41
N LEU A 23 -146.90 -53.14 0.50
CA LEU A 23 -147.83 -52.80 -0.57
C LEU A 23 -148.69 -51.61 -0.11
N LEU A 24 -148.69 -50.54 -0.90
CA LEU A 24 -149.49 -49.34 -0.68
C LEU A 24 -150.68 -49.31 -1.63
N GLY A 25 -151.88 -49.06 -1.13
CA GLY A 25 -153.06 -48.82 -1.94
C GLY A 25 -153.02 -47.47 -2.67
N PRO A 26 -153.98 -47.20 -3.59
CA PRO A 26 -154.00 -45.98 -4.41
C PRO A 26 -154.12 -44.67 -3.60
N ASP A 27 -154.62 -44.75 -2.37
CA ASP A 27 -154.77 -43.63 -1.42
C ASP A 27 -153.57 -43.49 -0.45
N GLY A 28 -152.52 -44.28 -0.68
CA GLY A 28 -151.30 -44.33 0.11
C GLY A 28 -151.45 -45.08 1.45
N THR A 29 -152.54 -45.83 1.66
CA THR A 29 -152.66 -46.71 2.83
C THR A 29 -151.85 -47.98 2.67
N PHE A 30 -151.25 -48.48 3.74
CA PHE A 30 -150.56 -49.76 3.70
C PHE A 30 -151.59 -50.89 3.66
N LEU A 31 -151.60 -51.63 2.55
CA LEU A 31 -152.38 -52.85 2.38
C LEU A 31 -151.65 -54.07 2.94
N TYR A 32 -150.33 -54.06 2.87
CA TYR A 32 -149.48 -55.09 3.44
C TYR A 32 -148.12 -54.51 3.84
N VAL A 33 -147.54 -55.03 4.93
CA VAL A 33 -146.20 -54.69 5.40
C VAL A 33 -145.54 -55.96 5.95
N SER A 34 -144.32 -56.26 5.50
CA SER A 34 -143.59 -57.42 5.99
C SER A 34 -143.00 -57.18 7.38
N PRO A 35 -142.86 -58.24 8.23
CA PRO A 35 -142.26 -58.15 9.56
C PRO A 35 -140.85 -57.54 9.56
N SER A 36 -140.09 -57.65 8.46
CA SER A 36 -138.75 -57.08 8.32
C SER A 36 -138.69 -55.56 8.46
N CYS A 37 -139.81 -54.85 8.35
CA CYS A 37 -139.90 -53.42 8.67
C CYS A 37 -139.41 -53.09 10.08
N GLN A 38 -139.65 -53.98 11.06
CA GLN A 38 -139.28 -53.73 12.45
C GLN A 38 -137.77 -53.75 12.65
N ARG A 39 -137.01 -54.49 11.84
CA ARG A 39 -135.55 -54.48 11.91
C ARG A 39 -134.95 -53.22 11.30
N ILE A 40 -135.52 -52.75 10.19
CA ILE A 40 -135.01 -51.59 9.45
C ILE A 40 -135.46 -50.28 10.09
N THR A 41 -136.65 -50.24 10.69
CA THR A 41 -137.24 -49.01 11.24
C THR A 41 -137.49 -49.02 12.74
N GLY A 42 -137.55 -50.20 13.36
CA GLY A 42 -137.91 -50.35 14.78
C GLY A 42 -139.42 -50.40 15.06
N TYR A 43 -140.27 -50.19 14.06
CA TYR A 43 -141.73 -50.22 14.20
C TYR A 43 -142.31 -51.54 13.67
N PRO A 44 -143.19 -52.23 14.41
CA PRO A 44 -143.86 -53.44 13.92
C PRO A 44 -144.80 -53.12 12.75
N PRO A 45 -145.12 -54.09 11.89
CA PRO A 45 -145.98 -53.88 10.71
C PRO A 45 -147.32 -53.21 11.03
N GLU A 46 -147.89 -53.55 12.18
CA GLU A 46 -149.16 -53.04 12.68
C GLU A 46 -149.17 -51.53 12.94
N ASP A 47 -148.01 -50.91 13.21
CA ASP A 47 -147.92 -49.44 13.34
C ASP A 47 -148.04 -48.76 11.97
N PHE A 48 -147.50 -49.37 10.91
CA PHE A 48 -147.62 -48.86 9.54
C PHE A 48 -149.03 -49.07 8.97
N LEU A 49 -149.69 -50.17 9.32
CA LEU A 49 -151.08 -50.44 8.91
C LEU A 49 -152.07 -49.47 9.59
N LYS A 50 -151.78 -49.00 10.82
CA LYS A 50 -152.62 -48.02 11.55
C LYS A 50 -152.36 -46.57 11.13
N ASP A 51 -151.10 -46.22 10.82
CA ASP A 51 -150.71 -44.86 10.47
C ASP A 51 -149.94 -44.79 9.16
N LYS A 52 -150.67 -44.44 8.09
CA LYS A 52 -150.11 -44.30 6.74
C LYS A 52 -148.97 -43.29 6.62
N ASN A 53 -148.87 -42.32 7.53
CA ASN A 53 -147.84 -41.28 7.47
C ASN A 53 -146.56 -41.66 8.23
N LEU A 54 -146.52 -42.79 8.92
CA LEU A 54 -145.38 -43.20 9.73
C LEU A 54 -144.09 -43.29 8.91
N PHE A 55 -144.15 -43.88 7.71
CA PHE A 55 -143.00 -44.02 6.79
C PHE A 55 -142.36 -42.68 6.46
N ILE A 56 -143.16 -41.67 6.12
CA ILE A 56 -142.67 -40.37 5.71
C ILE A 56 -142.07 -39.60 6.89
N ARG A 57 -142.61 -39.76 8.11
CA ARG A 57 -142.07 -39.08 9.31
C ARG A 57 -140.71 -39.60 9.75
N ILE A 58 -140.40 -40.85 9.44
CA ILE A 58 -139.11 -41.46 9.82
C ILE A 58 -138.03 -41.23 8.76
N VAL A 59 -138.34 -40.67 7.59
CA VAL A 59 -137.34 -40.26 6.60
C VAL A 59 -136.76 -38.89 6.99
N LYS A 60 -135.45 -38.69 6.85
CA LYS A 60 -134.80 -37.40 7.13
C LYS A 60 -135.27 -36.34 6.13
N SER A 61 -135.52 -35.11 6.60
CA SER A 61 -136.12 -34.02 5.81
C SER A 61 -135.41 -33.71 4.49
N GLU A 62 -134.09 -33.87 4.45
CA GLU A 62 -133.24 -33.64 3.27
C GLU A 62 -133.48 -34.66 2.16
N ASP A 63 -133.83 -35.90 2.51
CA ASP A 63 -133.97 -37.01 1.57
C ASP A 63 -135.45 -37.29 1.21
N LEU A 64 -136.35 -36.54 1.84
CA LEU A 64 -137.79 -36.75 1.85
C LEU A 64 -138.45 -36.53 0.47
N ASP A 65 -137.92 -35.59 -0.32
CA ASP A 65 -138.40 -35.28 -1.67
C ASP A 65 -138.07 -36.41 -2.67
N ALA A 66 -136.86 -36.98 -2.53
CA ALA A 66 -136.43 -38.12 -3.32
C ALA A 66 -137.26 -39.38 -3.00
N VAL A 67 -137.58 -39.61 -1.72
CA VAL A 67 -138.42 -40.75 -1.30
C VAL A 67 -139.87 -40.59 -1.76
N LYS A 68 -140.47 -39.40 -1.63
CA LYS A 68 -141.83 -39.14 -2.15
C LYS A 68 -141.92 -39.38 -3.66
N THR A 69 -140.91 -38.95 -4.40
CA THR A 69 -140.81 -39.18 -5.84
C THR A 69 -140.73 -40.67 -6.16
N ALA A 70 -139.95 -41.42 -5.39
CA ALA A 70 -139.84 -42.88 -5.56
C ALA A 70 -141.15 -43.63 -5.28
N LEU A 71 -142.00 -43.16 -4.36
CA LEU A 71 -143.28 -43.80 -4.02
C LEU A 71 -144.40 -43.53 -5.05
N ALA A 72 -144.36 -42.41 -5.76
CA ALA A 72 -145.44 -41.97 -6.68
C ALA A 72 -145.42 -42.70 -8.05
N VAL A 73 -144.83 -43.90 -8.11
CA VAL A 73 -144.49 -44.67 -9.31
C VAL A 73 -145.54 -44.55 -10.41
N ARG A 74 -145.14 -44.05 -11.59
CA ARG A 74 -145.89 -44.09 -12.86
C ARG A 74 -145.19 -45.08 -13.79
N GLU A 75 -145.90 -45.70 -14.72
CA GLU A 75 -145.38 -46.79 -15.58
C GLU A 75 -143.98 -46.45 -16.18
N ARG A 76 -142.92 -47.10 -15.65
CA ARG A 76 -141.44 -46.97 -15.88
C ARG A 76 -140.72 -45.90 -15.05
N GLU A 77 -139.53 -46.09 -14.45
CA GLU A 77 -138.41 -47.05 -14.57
C GLU A 77 -137.79 -47.23 -13.15
N GLU A 78 -137.33 -48.44 -12.78
CA GLU A 78 -136.90 -48.80 -11.41
C GLU A 78 -135.52 -48.23 -11.04
N LYS A 79 -135.44 -47.29 -10.07
CA LYS A 79 -134.15 -46.80 -9.53
C LYS A 79 -134.15 -46.83 -8.01
N GLU A 80 -133.16 -47.51 -7.42
CA GLU A 80 -132.98 -47.57 -5.97
C GLU A 80 -132.59 -46.19 -5.44
N VAL A 81 -133.44 -45.60 -4.60
CA VAL A 81 -133.16 -44.34 -3.92
C VAL A 81 -132.56 -44.63 -2.56
N LYS A 82 -131.36 -44.11 -2.32
CA LYS A 82 -130.67 -44.21 -1.02
C LYS A 82 -130.96 -42.97 -0.19
N PHE A 83 -131.50 -43.16 1.00
CA PHE A 83 -131.90 -42.09 1.90
C PHE A 83 -131.62 -42.47 3.34
N ARG A 84 -131.64 -41.49 4.23
CA ARG A 84 -131.48 -41.71 5.65
C ARG A 84 -132.84 -41.86 6.32
N LEU A 85 -132.99 -42.96 7.01
CA LEU A 85 -134.15 -43.28 7.84
C LEU A 85 -133.75 -43.17 9.32
N LYS A 86 -134.63 -42.60 10.12
CA LYS A 86 -134.52 -42.51 11.57
C LYS A 86 -135.22 -43.69 12.21
N HIS A 87 -134.43 -44.63 12.71
CA HIS A 87 -134.93 -45.80 13.42
C HIS A 87 -135.60 -45.39 14.75
N LYS A 88 -136.54 -46.19 15.27
CA LYS A 88 -137.30 -45.90 16.51
C LYS A 88 -136.41 -45.60 17.74
N ASN A 89 -135.22 -46.17 17.80
CA ASN A 89 -134.23 -45.93 18.85
C ASN A 89 -133.41 -44.63 18.67
N GLY A 90 -133.67 -43.85 17.61
CA GLY A 90 -132.99 -42.61 17.29
C GLY A 90 -131.78 -42.73 16.36
N SER A 91 -131.30 -43.94 16.03
CA SER A 91 -130.15 -44.10 15.13
C SER A 91 -130.52 -43.81 13.67
N GLU A 92 -129.64 -43.13 12.95
CA GLU A 92 -129.77 -42.98 11.49
C GLU A 92 -129.31 -44.26 10.80
N ARG A 93 -130.11 -44.71 9.84
CA ARG A 93 -129.82 -45.82 8.94
C ARG A 93 -129.80 -45.30 7.51
N TRP A 94 -128.79 -45.66 6.73
CA TRP A 94 -128.89 -45.54 5.29
C TRP A 94 -129.76 -46.67 4.77
N VAL A 95 -130.78 -46.34 3.99
CA VAL A 95 -131.73 -47.29 3.44
C VAL A 95 -131.85 -47.06 1.93
N GLY A 96 -131.79 -48.13 1.14
CA GLY A 96 -132.16 -48.14 -0.27
C GLY A 96 -133.62 -48.54 -0.43
N LEU A 97 -134.44 -47.76 -1.14
CA LEU A 97 -135.85 -48.04 -1.43
C LEU A 97 -136.05 -48.21 -2.94
N LEU A 98 -136.80 -49.25 -3.30
CA LEU A 98 -137.20 -49.59 -4.65
C LEU A 98 -138.72 -49.82 -4.69
N CYS A 99 -139.45 -49.23 -5.64
CA CYS A 99 -140.91 -49.34 -5.72
C CYS A 99 -141.41 -49.68 -7.14
N THR A 100 -142.47 -50.49 -7.23
CA THR A 100 -143.07 -51.04 -8.47
C THR A 100 -144.61 -51.11 -8.37
N ILE A 101 -145.31 -51.14 -9.50
CA ILE A 101 -146.79 -51.17 -9.54
C ILE A 101 -147.32 -52.61 -9.40
N ALA A 102 -148.31 -52.84 -8.55
CA ALA A 102 -149.02 -54.11 -8.38
C ALA A 102 -150.44 -54.06 -8.99
N LYS A 103 -150.81 -55.07 -9.80
CA LYS A 103 -152.12 -55.25 -10.46
C LYS A 103 -152.69 -56.63 -10.11
N ASP A 104 -154.02 -56.74 -9.99
CA ASP A 104 -154.75 -58.00 -9.78
C ASP A 104 -154.72 -58.88 -11.06
N THR A 105 -155.08 -60.15 -10.93
CA THR A 105 -155.30 -61.16 -11.97
C THR A 105 -156.24 -60.70 -13.09
N ASP A 106 -157.25 -59.87 -12.82
CA ASP A 106 -158.12 -59.24 -13.84
C ASP A 106 -157.57 -57.89 -14.38
N GLY A 107 -156.31 -57.56 -14.09
CA GLY A 107 -155.60 -56.38 -14.60
C GLY A 107 -155.94 -55.06 -13.90
N LYS A 108 -156.77 -55.08 -12.86
CA LYS A 108 -157.16 -53.90 -12.08
C LYS A 108 -156.03 -53.47 -11.13
N LEU A 109 -155.75 -52.17 -11.06
CA LEU A 109 -154.67 -51.63 -10.23
C LEU A 109 -154.95 -51.90 -8.74
N LEU A 110 -154.01 -52.57 -8.05
CA LEU A 110 -154.07 -52.83 -6.60
C LEU A 110 -153.30 -51.78 -5.80
N GLY A 111 -152.16 -51.30 -6.32
CA GLY A 111 -151.32 -50.37 -5.58
C GLY A 111 -149.84 -50.35 -6.02
N THR A 112 -148.96 -49.86 -5.14
CA THR A 112 -147.50 -49.81 -5.33
C THR A 112 -146.82 -50.73 -4.32
N ARG A 113 -146.08 -51.74 -4.79
CA ARG A 113 -145.19 -52.57 -3.98
C ARG A 113 -143.85 -51.84 -3.81
N CYS A 114 -143.27 -51.88 -2.62
CA CYS A 114 -141.96 -51.33 -2.34
C CYS A 114 -141.11 -52.30 -1.51
N SER A 115 -139.79 -52.26 -1.73
CA SER A 115 -138.76 -53.01 -1.04
C SER A 115 -137.69 -52.05 -0.49
N ALA A 116 -137.33 -52.17 0.78
CA ALA A 116 -136.34 -51.32 1.43
C ALA A 116 -135.22 -52.14 2.12
N ARG A 117 -133.95 -51.75 1.90
CA ARG A 117 -132.73 -52.44 2.40
C ARG A 117 -131.82 -51.50 3.20
N ASP A 118 -131.25 -51.93 4.33
CA ASP A 118 -130.25 -51.18 5.11
C ASP A 118 -128.84 -51.25 4.48
N MET A 119 -128.18 -50.10 4.30
CA MET A 119 -126.86 -49.92 3.68
C MET A 119 -125.83 -49.21 4.59
N THR A 120 -126.13 -49.02 5.88
CA THR A 120 -125.34 -48.14 6.77
C THR A 120 -123.86 -48.52 6.93
N LEU A 121 -123.55 -49.81 6.99
CA LEU A 121 -122.18 -50.31 7.20
C LEU A 121 -121.24 -50.03 6.02
N GLU A 122 -121.74 -50.10 4.79
CA GLU A 122 -120.91 -50.02 3.59
C GLU A 122 -120.41 -48.59 3.33
N ILE A 123 -121.28 -47.59 3.53
CA ILE A 123 -120.96 -46.18 3.28
C ILE A 123 -119.92 -45.63 4.28
N ASN A 124 -120.06 -45.95 5.57
CA ASN A 124 -119.15 -45.45 6.60
C ASN A 124 -117.71 -45.98 6.44
N ARG A 125 -117.55 -47.22 5.95
CA ARG A 125 -116.24 -47.84 5.74
C ARG A 125 -115.42 -47.11 4.67
N LYS A 126 -116.06 -46.69 3.58
CA LYS A 126 -115.40 -46.04 2.44
C LYS A 126 -114.88 -44.64 2.77
N MET A 127 -115.63 -43.85 3.53
CA MET A 127 -115.22 -42.49 3.92
C MET A 127 -113.96 -42.45 4.80
N LYS A 128 -113.78 -43.45 5.68
CA LYS A 128 -112.58 -43.55 6.55
C LYS A 128 -111.31 -43.79 5.74
N GLN A 129 -111.38 -44.64 4.71
CA GLN A 129 -110.22 -44.99 3.89
C GLN A 129 -109.67 -43.80 3.10
N ASP A 130 -110.54 -43.00 2.48
CA ASP A 130 -110.12 -41.84 1.67
C ASP A 130 -109.40 -40.77 2.50
N THR A 131 -109.87 -40.53 3.73
CA THR A 131 -109.29 -39.51 4.62
C THR A 131 -107.84 -39.84 5.04
N PHE A 132 -107.54 -41.12 5.27
CA PHE A 132 -106.21 -41.58 5.69
C PHE A 132 -105.16 -41.40 4.59
N VAL A 133 -105.50 -41.73 3.33
CA VAL A 133 -104.55 -41.66 2.20
C VAL A 133 -104.14 -40.23 1.87
N VAL A 134 -105.09 -39.29 1.85
CA VAL A 134 -104.80 -37.88 1.52
C VAL A 134 -103.82 -37.24 2.51
N THR A 135 -103.98 -37.55 3.80
CA THR A 135 -103.12 -37.00 4.87
C THR A 135 -101.66 -37.44 4.70
N GLU A 136 -101.43 -38.73 4.44
CA GLU A 136 -100.08 -39.29 4.35
C GLU A 136 -99.35 -38.89 3.06
N VAL A 137 -100.04 -38.83 1.92
CA VAL A 137 -99.44 -38.36 0.66
C VAL A 137 -98.99 -36.90 0.76
N THR A 138 -99.77 -36.06 1.43
CA THR A 138 -99.42 -34.64 1.63
C THR A 138 -98.13 -34.47 2.45
N ARG A 139 -97.95 -35.30 3.50
CA ARG A 139 -96.74 -35.33 4.32
C ARG A 139 -95.50 -35.72 3.49
N MET A 140 -95.62 -36.71 2.62
CA MET A 140 -94.52 -37.18 1.78
C MET A 140 -94.05 -36.13 0.77
N ILE A 141 -94.98 -35.40 0.15
CA ILE A 141 -94.65 -34.30 -0.78
C ILE A 141 -93.85 -33.21 -0.05
N ALA A 142 -94.19 -32.91 1.22
CA ALA A 142 -93.45 -31.95 2.01
C ALA A 142 -91.99 -32.39 2.26
N ASN A 143 -91.74 -33.68 2.54
CA ASN A 143 -90.39 -34.21 2.71
C ASN A 143 -89.56 -34.13 1.43
N LEU A 144 -90.14 -34.48 0.28
CA LEU A 144 -89.44 -34.39 -1.01
C LEU A 144 -89.07 -32.95 -1.40
N LYS A 145 -89.93 -31.97 -1.06
CA LYS A 145 -89.61 -30.53 -1.25
C LYS A 145 -88.48 -30.04 -0.35
N LYS A 146 -88.26 -30.66 0.81
CA LYS A 146 -87.12 -30.33 1.68
C LYS A 146 -85.84 -30.94 1.11
N ALA A 147 -85.88 -32.20 0.68
CA ALA A 147 -84.75 -32.89 0.04
C ALA A 147 -84.19 -32.10 -1.17
N ALA A 148 -85.07 -31.63 -2.05
CA ALA A 148 -84.67 -30.88 -3.25
C ALA A 148 -83.98 -29.54 -2.96
N ARG A 149 -84.15 -29.00 -1.75
CA ARG A 149 -83.50 -27.75 -1.31
C ARG A 149 -82.26 -27.99 -0.45
N GLY A 150 -81.86 -29.25 -0.26
CA GLY A 150 -80.77 -29.62 0.65
C GLY A 150 -81.13 -29.48 2.14
N ASP A 151 -82.42 -29.40 2.48
CA ASP A 151 -82.91 -29.42 3.86
C ASP A 151 -83.28 -30.85 4.25
N THR A 152 -82.55 -31.45 5.19
CA THR A 152 -82.72 -32.84 5.60
C THR A 152 -83.73 -33.02 6.74
N SER A 153 -84.47 -31.98 7.15
CA SER A 153 -85.44 -32.04 8.27
C SER A 153 -86.77 -32.75 7.96
N PHE A 154 -86.73 -34.02 7.55
CA PHE A 154 -87.91 -34.78 7.13
C PHE A 154 -88.82 -35.17 8.31
N ASN A 155 -90.14 -35.07 8.14
CA ASN A 155 -91.13 -35.59 9.08
C ASN A 155 -91.53 -37.02 8.72
N LEU A 156 -91.06 -38.01 9.49
CA LEU A 156 -91.23 -39.45 9.24
C LEU A 156 -92.25 -40.13 10.19
N GLN A 157 -93.13 -39.35 10.83
CA GLN A 157 -94.16 -39.89 11.72
C GLN A 157 -95.52 -40.03 10.98
N PRO A 158 -96.02 -41.27 10.76
CA PRO A 158 -97.31 -41.48 10.09
C PRO A 158 -98.51 -41.28 11.03
N ALA A 159 -99.67 -40.96 10.47
CA ALA A 159 -100.94 -40.87 11.18
C ALA A 159 -101.43 -42.23 11.73
N PRO A 160 -102.27 -42.27 12.78
CA PRO A 160 -102.79 -43.51 13.37
C PRO A 160 -103.65 -44.30 12.36
N SER A 161 -103.50 -45.63 12.34
CA SER A 161 -104.30 -46.53 11.48
C SER A 161 -105.17 -47.48 12.29
N ASP A 162 -106.31 -47.89 11.70
CA ASP A 162 -107.27 -48.86 12.24
C ASP A 162 -107.46 -50.04 11.26
N GLU A 163 -108.35 -50.98 11.59
CA GLU A 163 -108.56 -52.22 10.81
C GLU A 163 -109.01 -51.95 9.36
N ASP A 164 -109.69 -50.83 9.11
CA ASP A 164 -110.15 -50.42 7.78
C ASP A 164 -109.07 -49.73 6.94
N THR A 165 -107.99 -49.22 7.56
CA THR A 165 -106.91 -48.45 6.91
C THR A 165 -105.54 -49.15 6.91
N LYS A 166 -105.43 -50.31 7.56
CA LYS A 166 -104.21 -51.10 7.77
C LYS A 166 -103.40 -51.38 6.49
N ASN A 167 -104.07 -51.69 5.37
CA ASN A 167 -103.39 -51.99 4.12
C ASN A 167 -102.67 -50.76 3.54
N PHE A 168 -103.23 -49.55 3.70
CA PHE A 168 -102.60 -48.31 3.26
C PHE A 168 -101.44 -47.92 4.18
N ALA A 169 -101.59 -48.10 5.50
CA ALA A 169 -100.53 -47.81 6.47
C ALA A 169 -99.24 -48.62 6.22
N SER A 170 -99.39 -49.90 5.81
CA SER A 170 -98.27 -50.76 5.40
C SER A 170 -97.46 -50.18 4.22
N LEU A 171 -98.14 -49.60 3.23
CA LEU A 171 -97.49 -48.97 2.07
C LEU A 171 -96.75 -47.69 2.44
N ILE A 172 -97.35 -46.86 3.30
CA ILE A 172 -96.75 -45.61 3.79
C ILE A 172 -95.47 -45.87 4.58
N ALA A 173 -95.48 -46.86 5.48
CA ALA A 173 -94.30 -47.23 6.26
C ALA A 173 -93.10 -47.66 5.38
N ARG A 174 -93.34 -48.30 4.23
CA ARG A 174 -92.27 -48.65 3.28
C ARG A 174 -91.64 -47.41 2.65
N ILE A 175 -92.44 -46.39 2.33
CA ILE A 175 -91.94 -45.14 1.73
C ILE A 175 -91.19 -44.30 2.77
N ASP A 176 -91.68 -44.23 4.02
CA ASP A 176 -90.97 -43.55 5.11
C ASP A 176 -89.59 -44.16 5.35
N LYS A 177 -89.47 -45.49 5.29
CA LYS A 177 -88.18 -46.16 5.39
C LYS A 177 -87.22 -45.71 4.28
N SER A 178 -87.70 -45.60 3.04
CA SER A 178 -86.90 -45.09 1.92
C SER A 178 -86.51 -43.60 2.08
N LEU A 179 -87.42 -42.75 2.58
CA LEU A 179 -87.13 -41.34 2.87
C LEU A 179 -86.14 -41.17 4.02
N ALA A 180 -86.17 -42.06 5.04
CA ALA A 180 -85.20 -42.09 6.11
C ALA A 180 -83.79 -42.42 5.61
N THR A 181 -83.67 -43.41 4.71
CA THR A 181 -82.40 -43.74 4.06
C THR A 181 -81.86 -42.56 3.25
N LEU A 182 -82.70 -41.90 2.44
CA LEU A 182 -82.30 -40.71 1.68
C LEU A 182 -81.79 -39.59 2.59
N LYS A 183 -82.48 -39.32 3.70
CA LYS A 183 -82.04 -38.34 4.71
C LYS A 183 -80.65 -38.68 5.25
N GLY A 184 -80.42 -39.93 5.63
CA GLY A 184 -79.14 -40.40 6.18
C GLY A 184 -77.97 -40.22 5.20
N SER A 185 -78.18 -40.52 3.92
CA SER A 185 -77.15 -40.34 2.89
C SER A 185 -76.78 -38.86 2.67
N LEU A 186 -77.77 -37.96 2.66
CA LEU A 186 -77.54 -36.52 2.49
C LEU A 186 -76.81 -35.88 3.68
N ASP A 187 -77.22 -36.21 4.91
CA ASP A 187 -76.57 -35.72 6.13
C ASP A 187 -75.10 -36.17 6.21
N GLY A 188 -74.83 -37.43 5.86
CA GLY A 188 -73.47 -37.94 5.77
C GLY A 188 -72.62 -37.15 4.79
N LEU A 189 -73.11 -37.00 3.55
CA LEU A 189 -72.36 -36.35 2.46
C LEU A 189 -71.95 -34.92 2.83
N MET A 190 -72.88 -34.15 3.39
CA MET A 190 -72.61 -32.78 3.81
C MET A 190 -71.63 -32.70 4.98
N GLY A 191 -71.67 -33.66 5.91
CA GLY A 191 -70.73 -33.74 7.02
C GLY A 191 -69.30 -33.99 6.54
N ASP A 192 -69.12 -34.97 5.67
CA ASP A 192 -67.80 -35.37 5.16
C ASP A 192 -67.18 -34.28 4.26
N ILE A 193 -67.98 -33.58 3.44
CA ILE A 193 -67.50 -32.40 2.67
C ILE A 193 -67.02 -31.28 3.60
N LYS A 194 -67.78 -30.97 4.66
CA LYS A 194 -67.38 -29.95 5.64
C LYS A 194 -66.09 -30.31 6.37
N MET A 195 -65.92 -31.57 6.75
CA MET A 195 -64.70 -32.07 7.38
C MET A 195 -63.48 -31.88 6.48
N MET A 196 -63.56 -32.28 5.21
CA MET A 196 -62.44 -32.14 4.26
C MET A 196 -62.11 -30.68 3.95
N MET A 197 -63.12 -29.82 3.78
CA MET A 197 -62.89 -28.38 3.58
C MET A 197 -62.18 -27.74 4.77
N HIS A 198 -62.59 -28.10 5.99
CA HIS A 198 -61.94 -27.59 7.19
C HIS A 198 -60.47 -28.04 7.27
N GLY A 199 -60.20 -29.32 6.97
CA GLY A 199 -58.83 -29.85 6.88
C GLY A 199 -57.95 -29.08 5.91
N LEU A 200 -58.44 -28.81 4.70
CA LEU A 200 -57.76 -27.98 3.71
C LEU A 200 -57.45 -26.56 4.23
N THR A 201 -58.43 -25.90 4.88
CA THR A 201 -58.22 -24.55 5.42
C THR A 201 -57.19 -24.50 6.55
N GLU A 202 -57.03 -25.59 7.30
CA GLU A 202 -56.02 -25.71 8.35
C GLU A 202 -54.67 -26.21 7.83
N GLY A 203 -54.53 -26.47 6.52
CA GLY A 203 -53.31 -27.01 5.91
C GLY A 203 -53.09 -28.51 6.16
N ASN A 204 -54.11 -29.23 6.64
CA ASN A 204 -54.09 -30.69 6.77
C ASN A 204 -54.67 -31.36 5.52
N PHE A 205 -53.78 -31.70 4.60
CA PHE A 205 -54.10 -32.32 3.32
C PHE A 205 -54.32 -33.84 3.40
N GLU A 206 -54.30 -34.46 4.58
CA GLU A 206 -54.47 -35.92 4.76
C GLU A 206 -55.92 -36.32 5.10
N ILE A 207 -56.78 -35.36 5.42
CA ILE A 207 -58.18 -35.64 5.76
C ILE A 207 -58.93 -36.10 4.50
N ARG A 208 -59.56 -37.28 4.56
CA ARG A 208 -60.34 -37.90 3.48
C ARG A 208 -61.70 -38.34 3.98
N ALA A 209 -62.70 -38.28 3.11
CA ALA A 209 -63.99 -38.91 3.36
C ALA A 209 -63.94 -40.42 3.07
N ASP A 210 -64.67 -41.21 3.86
CA ASP A 210 -64.85 -42.64 3.61
C ASP A 210 -65.87 -42.84 2.48
N THR A 211 -65.37 -43.18 1.30
CA THR A 211 -66.18 -43.36 0.10
C THR A 211 -67.08 -44.60 0.17
N GLY A 212 -66.77 -45.58 1.04
CA GLY A 212 -67.57 -46.79 1.21
C GLY A 212 -68.94 -46.57 1.86
N ARG A 213 -69.18 -45.38 2.42
CA ARG A 213 -70.44 -44.99 3.07
C ARG A 213 -71.53 -44.53 2.09
N TYR A 214 -71.18 -44.32 0.82
CA TYR A 214 -72.07 -43.79 -0.21
C TYR A 214 -72.17 -44.78 -1.38
N GLU A 215 -73.29 -44.74 -2.09
CA GLU A 215 -73.53 -45.52 -3.30
C GLU A 215 -73.99 -44.58 -4.44
N GLY A 216 -73.71 -44.94 -5.69
CA GLY A 216 -74.07 -44.14 -6.87
C GLY A 216 -73.33 -42.79 -6.95
N ASP A 217 -74.00 -41.77 -7.46
CA ASP A 217 -73.40 -40.44 -7.75
C ASP A 217 -72.77 -39.77 -6.50
N PHE A 218 -73.27 -40.06 -5.30
CA PHE A 218 -72.68 -39.57 -4.04
C PHE A 218 -71.30 -40.16 -3.77
N GLN A 219 -71.10 -41.44 -4.10
CA GLN A 219 -69.80 -42.10 -4.01
C GLN A 219 -68.84 -41.52 -5.04
N GLU A 220 -69.30 -41.33 -6.28
CA GLU A 220 -68.48 -40.75 -7.36
C GLU A 220 -68.02 -39.33 -7.00
N CYS A 221 -68.91 -38.51 -6.41
CA CYS A 221 -68.55 -37.17 -5.94
C CYS A 221 -67.47 -37.21 -4.84
N MET A 222 -67.59 -38.10 -3.85
CA MET A 222 -66.59 -38.25 -2.79
C MET A 222 -65.25 -38.80 -3.28
N VAL A 223 -65.27 -39.76 -4.20
CA VAL A 223 -64.06 -40.26 -4.90
C VAL A 223 -63.41 -39.12 -5.68
N GLY A 224 -64.19 -38.30 -6.38
CA GLY A 224 -63.71 -37.13 -7.11
C GLY A 224 -63.04 -36.09 -6.21
N ILE A 225 -63.64 -35.76 -5.06
CA ILE A 225 -63.06 -34.83 -4.07
C ILE A 225 -61.77 -35.39 -3.47
N ASN A 226 -61.75 -36.66 -3.07
CA ASN A 226 -60.52 -37.31 -2.58
C ASN A 226 -59.41 -37.32 -3.66
N GLY A 227 -59.77 -37.59 -4.93
CA GLY A 227 -58.83 -37.57 -6.05
C GLY A 227 -58.26 -36.18 -6.34
N MET A 228 -59.07 -35.12 -6.20
CA MET A 228 -58.60 -33.73 -6.28
C MET A 228 -57.60 -33.42 -5.16
N LEU A 229 -57.88 -33.84 -3.93
CA LEU A 229 -56.98 -33.67 -2.79
C LEU A 229 -55.64 -34.38 -3.03
N ASP A 230 -55.66 -35.61 -3.54
CA ASP A 230 -54.44 -36.37 -3.86
C ASP A 230 -53.59 -35.70 -4.95
N ALA A 231 -54.23 -35.06 -5.94
CA ALA A 231 -53.56 -34.33 -7.01
C ALA A 231 -52.83 -33.07 -6.53
N VAL A 232 -53.19 -32.53 -5.35
CA VAL A 232 -52.53 -31.39 -4.71
C VAL A 232 -51.53 -31.84 -3.65
N THR A 233 -51.90 -32.84 -2.84
CA THR A 233 -51.11 -33.29 -1.68
C THR A 233 -49.73 -33.80 -2.09
N LYS A 234 -49.68 -34.71 -3.09
CA LYS A 234 -48.42 -35.36 -3.48
C LYS A 234 -47.38 -34.36 -4.03
N PRO A 235 -47.69 -33.45 -4.96
CA PRO A 235 -46.73 -32.46 -5.42
C PRO A 235 -46.26 -31.48 -4.34
N VAL A 236 -47.14 -31.10 -3.40
CA VAL A 236 -46.78 -30.20 -2.28
C VAL A 236 -45.80 -30.85 -1.33
N HIS A 237 -46.06 -32.09 -0.90
CA HIS A 237 -45.13 -32.82 -0.03
C HIS A 237 -43.78 -33.06 -0.70
N GLU A 238 -43.76 -33.35 -2.00
CA GLU A 238 -42.50 -33.52 -2.72
C GLU A 238 -41.72 -32.20 -2.84
N ALA A 239 -42.41 -31.09 -3.12
CA ALA A 239 -41.77 -29.78 -3.11
C ALA A 239 -41.20 -29.43 -1.74
N MET A 240 -41.91 -29.74 -0.66
CA MET A 240 -41.40 -29.58 0.71
C MET A 240 -40.15 -30.42 0.95
N ARG A 241 -40.09 -31.65 0.45
CA ARG A 241 -38.89 -32.51 0.54
C ARG A 241 -37.71 -31.89 -0.21
N VAL A 242 -37.89 -31.48 -1.47
CA VAL A 242 -36.83 -30.86 -2.29
C VAL A 242 -36.35 -29.55 -1.66
N CYS A 243 -37.27 -28.70 -1.20
CA CYS A 243 -36.92 -27.48 -0.47
C CYS A 243 -36.19 -27.79 0.84
N GLY A 244 -36.56 -28.87 1.54
CA GLY A 244 -35.86 -29.37 2.73
C GLY A 244 -34.42 -29.79 2.42
N SER A 245 -34.18 -30.48 1.30
CA SER A 245 -32.83 -30.79 0.82
C SER A 245 -32.03 -29.54 0.48
N PHE A 246 -32.63 -28.55 -0.19
CA PHE A 246 -31.98 -27.27 -0.48
C PHE A 246 -31.62 -26.48 0.78
N ALA A 247 -32.46 -26.52 1.82
CA ALA A 247 -32.17 -25.91 3.12
C ALA A 247 -30.96 -26.56 3.82
N GLN A 248 -30.68 -27.83 3.52
CA GLN A 248 -29.48 -28.55 3.97
C GLN A 248 -28.28 -28.40 3.01
N ALA A 249 -28.37 -27.49 2.04
CA ALA A 249 -27.38 -27.26 0.98
C ALA A 249 -27.16 -28.44 0.02
N ASP A 250 -28.05 -29.44 0.00
CA ASP A 250 -28.07 -30.47 -1.04
C ASP A 250 -28.87 -29.98 -2.26
N PHE A 251 -28.21 -29.18 -3.10
CA PHE A 251 -28.80 -28.68 -4.35
C PHE A 251 -28.82 -29.72 -5.47
N SER A 252 -28.34 -30.94 -5.23
CA SER A 252 -28.41 -32.03 -6.19
C SER A 252 -29.78 -32.71 -6.21
N ALA A 253 -30.57 -32.53 -5.14
CA ALA A 253 -31.93 -33.01 -5.02
C ALA A 253 -32.81 -32.50 -6.18
N LYS A 254 -33.62 -33.41 -6.71
CA LYS A 254 -34.59 -33.16 -7.78
C LYS A 254 -35.96 -33.62 -7.36
N PHE A 255 -36.97 -33.05 -8.00
CA PHE A 255 -38.34 -33.50 -7.86
C PHE A 255 -38.48 -34.92 -8.39
N ASP A 256 -39.12 -35.82 -7.63
CA ASP A 256 -39.30 -37.22 -7.99
C ASP A 256 -40.05 -37.33 -9.32
N ALA A 257 -39.41 -37.97 -10.30
CA ALA A 257 -39.95 -38.15 -11.64
C ALA A 257 -41.17 -39.09 -11.66
N ASN A 258 -41.41 -39.87 -10.61
CA ASN A 258 -42.55 -40.77 -10.50
C ASN A 258 -43.84 -40.07 -10.08
N ILE A 259 -43.77 -38.81 -9.60
CA ILE A 259 -44.95 -38.04 -9.23
C ILE A 259 -45.49 -37.36 -10.48
N GLN A 260 -46.68 -37.78 -10.90
CA GLN A 260 -47.29 -37.29 -12.13
C GLN A 260 -47.75 -35.83 -11.99
N THR A 261 -47.01 -34.91 -12.62
CA THR A 261 -47.34 -33.49 -12.68
C THR A 261 -47.94 -33.13 -14.04
N LYS A 262 -49.07 -32.41 -14.04
CA LYS A 262 -49.74 -31.90 -15.25
C LYS A 262 -50.08 -30.42 -15.06
N GLY A 263 -50.14 -29.66 -16.15
CA GLY A 263 -50.45 -28.22 -16.09
C GLY A 263 -49.41 -27.45 -15.28
N GLU A 264 -49.88 -26.59 -14.37
CA GLU A 264 -49.04 -25.71 -13.53
C GLU A 264 -48.04 -26.49 -12.66
N TRP A 265 -48.37 -27.70 -12.22
CA TRP A 265 -47.45 -28.54 -11.45
C TRP A 265 -46.17 -28.91 -12.23
N GLU A 266 -46.26 -29.04 -13.55
CA GLU A 266 -45.09 -29.34 -14.40
C GLU A 266 -44.16 -28.13 -14.51
N GLU A 267 -44.71 -26.92 -14.54
CA GLU A 267 -43.93 -25.68 -14.52
C GLU A 267 -43.27 -25.46 -13.16
N PHE A 268 -44.00 -25.76 -12.07
CA PHE A 268 -43.45 -25.71 -10.72
C PHE A 268 -42.29 -26.70 -10.52
N ARG A 269 -42.46 -27.96 -10.95
CA ARG A 269 -41.41 -28.98 -10.97
C ARG A 269 -40.16 -28.51 -11.72
N LYS A 270 -40.34 -28.03 -12.96
CA LYS A 270 -39.24 -27.51 -13.79
C LYS A 270 -38.52 -26.33 -13.13
N SER A 271 -39.24 -25.49 -12.42
CA SER A 271 -38.68 -24.33 -11.71
C SER A 271 -37.82 -24.76 -10.52
N LEU A 272 -38.30 -25.69 -9.70
CA LEU A 272 -37.53 -26.27 -8.59
C LEU A 272 -36.27 -27.00 -9.08
N ASP A 273 -36.39 -27.84 -10.10
CA ASP A 273 -35.23 -28.56 -10.68
C ASP A 273 -34.21 -27.61 -11.31
N ARG A 274 -34.68 -26.55 -11.98
CA ARG A 274 -33.81 -25.51 -12.56
C ARG A 274 -33.06 -24.76 -11.45
N MET A 275 -33.74 -24.44 -10.35
CA MET A 275 -33.12 -23.78 -9.19
C MET A 275 -32.00 -24.65 -8.61
N GLY A 276 -32.28 -25.93 -8.33
CA GLY A 276 -31.26 -26.88 -7.85
C GLY A 276 -30.08 -27.01 -8.82
N LYS A 277 -30.35 -27.15 -10.12
CA LYS A 277 -29.29 -27.24 -11.16
C LYS A 277 -28.38 -26.01 -11.19
N VAL A 278 -28.94 -24.80 -11.14
CA VAL A 278 -28.15 -23.55 -11.15
C VAL A 278 -27.30 -23.45 -9.89
N LEU A 279 -27.90 -23.70 -8.71
CA LEU A 279 -27.19 -23.63 -7.43
C LEU A 279 -26.07 -24.68 -7.35
N ASN A 280 -26.36 -25.95 -7.66
CA ASN A 280 -25.39 -27.03 -7.64
C ASN A 280 -24.20 -26.77 -8.59
N ASN A 281 -24.47 -26.35 -9.83
CA ASN A 281 -23.40 -26.06 -10.79
C ASN A 281 -22.54 -24.87 -10.32
N THR A 282 -23.16 -23.84 -9.73
CA THR A 282 -22.43 -22.68 -9.23
C THR A 282 -21.57 -23.02 -8.03
N VAL A 283 -22.10 -23.77 -7.06
CA VAL A 283 -21.35 -24.24 -5.88
C VAL A 283 -20.18 -25.11 -6.31
N LYS A 284 -20.37 -26.06 -7.24
CA LYS A 284 -19.28 -26.90 -7.75
C LYS A 284 -18.16 -26.09 -8.39
N GLU A 285 -18.50 -25.07 -9.17
CA GLU A 285 -17.51 -24.22 -9.82
C GLU A 285 -16.78 -23.33 -8.82
N ILE A 286 -17.49 -22.78 -7.81
CA ILE A 286 -16.88 -22.06 -6.69
C ILE A 286 -15.90 -22.98 -5.96
N THR A 287 -16.29 -24.21 -5.63
CA THR A 287 -15.42 -25.18 -4.96
C THR A 287 -14.20 -25.52 -5.81
N ARG A 288 -14.35 -25.69 -7.13
CA ARG A 288 -13.24 -25.96 -8.04
C ARG A 288 -12.21 -24.83 -8.02
N VAL A 289 -12.65 -23.59 -8.13
CA VAL A 289 -11.77 -22.41 -8.12
C VAL A 289 -11.15 -22.20 -6.74
N ALA A 290 -11.93 -22.35 -5.66
CA ALA A 290 -11.41 -22.25 -4.30
C ALA A 290 -10.36 -23.33 -3.99
N SER A 291 -10.54 -24.57 -4.50
CA SER A 291 -9.54 -25.63 -4.39
C SER A 291 -8.27 -25.28 -5.15
N ALA A 292 -8.39 -24.75 -6.36
CA ALA A 292 -7.23 -24.29 -7.14
C ALA A 292 -6.45 -23.20 -6.39
N PHE A 293 -7.14 -22.24 -5.76
CA PHE A 293 -6.48 -21.23 -4.91
C PHE A 293 -5.78 -21.83 -3.70
N ALA A 294 -6.36 -22.85 -3.06
CA ALA A 294 -5.74 -23.55 -1.94
C ALA A 294 -4.45 -24.29 -2.36
N ASP A 295 -4.40 -24.78 -3.61
CA ASP A 295 -3.23 -25.41 -4.22
C ASP A 295 -2.22 -24.38 -4.80
N GLY A 296 -2.47 -23.08 -4.62
CA GLY A 296 -1.61 -22.00 -5.11
C GLY A 296 -1.77 -21.67 -6.60
N ASP A 297 -2.82 -22.18 -7.26
CA ASP A 297 -3.14 -21.89 -8.66
C ASP A 297 -4.16 -20.75 -8.77
N PHE A 298 -3.63 -19.53 -8.90
CA PHE A 298 -4.41 -18.31 -9.10
C PHE A 298 -4.69 -18.03 -10.58
N THR A 299 -4.34 -18.93 -11.51
CA THR A 299 -4.81 -18.84 -12.91
C THR A 299 -6.26 -19.29 -13.05
N ALA A 300 -6.79 -20.03 -12.06
CA ALA A 300 -8.16 -20.49 -12.06
C ALA A 300 -9.16 -19.34 -11.89
N HIS A 301 -10.17 -19.32 -12.74
CA HIS A 301 -11.31 -18.40 -12.66
C HIS A 301 -12.62 -19.14 -12.87
N ILE A 302 -13.72 -18.54 -12.41
CA ILE A 302 -15.07 -19.01 -12.71
C ILE A 302 -15.39 -18.62 -14.15
N ASP A 303 -15.71 -19.62 -14.98
CA ASP A 303 -15.98 -19.45 -16.41
C ASP A 303 -17.06 -18.39 -16.68
N GLU A 304 -16.80 -17.54 -17.68
CA GLU A 304 -17.77 -16.56 -18.15
C GLU A 304 -19.04 -17.19 -18.71
N LYS A 305 -18.92 -18.39 -19.29
CA LYS A 305 -20.03 -19.15 -19.88
C LYS A 305 -20.97 -19.75 -18.84
N LEU A 306 -20.56 -19.83 -17.57
CA LEU A 306 -21.45 -20.25 -16.50
C LEU A 306 -22.49 -19.15 -16.25
N ASN A 307 -23.76 -19.47 -16.54
CA ASN A 307 -24.90 -18.56 -16.38
C ASN A 307 -25.26 -18.38 -14.89
N VAL A 308 -24.42 -17.63 -14.19
CA VAL A 308 -24.63 -17.18 -12.81
C VAL A 308 -25.56 -15.97 -12.82
N ARG A 309 -26.57 -15.97 -11.94
CA ARG A 309 -27.62 -14.93 -11.89
C ARG A 309 -27.85 -14.45 -10.46
N GLY A 310 -28.43 -13.25 -10.34
CA GLY A 310 -28.77 -12.65 -9.04
C GLY A 310 -27.54 -12.42 -8.18
N ASP A 311 -27.69 -12.65 -6.87
CA ASP A 311 -26.67 -12.36 -5.86
C ASP A 311 -25.37 -13.17 -6.03
N LEU A 312 -25.43 -14.30 -6.75
CA LEU A 312 -24.26 -15.14 -7.02
C LEU A 312 -23.26 -14.48 -7.99
N ILE A 313 -23.69 -13.47 -8.76
CA ILE A 313 -22.79 -12.69 -9.62
C ILE A 313 -21.71 -11.99 -8.78
N ALA A 314 -22.09 -11.48 -7.60
CA ALA A 314 -21.15 -10.83 -6.70
C ALA A 314 -20.06 -11.80 -6.22
N VAL A 315 -20.44 -13.05 -5.89
CA VAL A 315 -19.49 -14.11 -5.48
C VAL A 315 -18.53 -14.45 -6.63
N LYS A 316 -19.06 -14.62 -7.85
CA LYS A 316 -18.24 -14.86 -9.04
C LYS A 316 -17.21 -13.76 -9.25
N ASN A 317 -17.66 -12.51 -9.25
CA ASN A 317 -16.80 -11.36 -9.48
C ASN A 317 -15.75 -11.21 -8.37
N ALA A 318 -16.12 -11.47 -7.11
CA ALA A 318 -15.20 -11.43 -5.98
C ALA A 318 -14.09 -12.48 -6.12
N LEU A 319 -14.43 -13.74 -6.44
CA LEU A 319 -13.43 -14.80 -6.61
C LEU A 319 -12.50 -14.55 -7.80
N ASN A 320 -13.04 -14.12 -8.93
CA ASN A 320 -12.21 -13.77 -10.10
C ASN A 320 -11.31 -12.57 -9.79
N LYS A 321 -11.80 -11.58 -9.03
CA LYS A 321 -10.99 -10.45 -8.58
C LYS A 321 -9.85 -10.88 -7.64
N VAL A 322 -10.09 -11.83 -6.73
CA VAL A 322 -9.04 -12.40 -5.86
C VAL A 322 -7.93 -13.04 -6.70
N SER A 323 -8.27 -13.85 -7.70
CA SER A 323 -7.28 -14.42 -8.63
C SER A 323 -6.42 -13.32 -9.28
N ILE A 324 -7.06 -12.29 -9.84
CA ILE A 324 -6.35 -11.19 -10.51
C ILE A 324 -5.46 -10.41 -9.54
N ASP A 325 -5.98 -10.03 -8.38
CA ASP A 325 -5.25 -9.19 -7.43
C ASP A 325 -4.09 -9.96 -6.79
N VAL A 326 -4.24 -11.25 -6.48
CA VAL A 326 -3.15 -12.10 -5.97
C VAL A 326 -2.10 -12.36 -7.05
N SER A 327 -2.50 -12.67 -8.29
CA SER A 327 -1.56 -12.80 -9.42
C SER A 327 -0.75 -11.53 -9.61
N ARG A 328 -1.38 -10.35 -9.52
CA ARG A 328 -0.70 -9.05 -9.61
C ARG A 328 0.27 -8.83 -8.45
N LEU A 329 -0.09 -9.21 -7.22
CA LEU A 329 0.78 -9.09 -6.05
C LEU A 329 2.03 -9.96 -6.18
N ILE A 330 1.89 -11.22 -6.58
CA ILE A 330 3.02 -12.15 -6.78
C ILE A 330 3.90 -11.68 -7.94
N ALA A 331 3.31 -11.26 -9.06
CA ALA A 331 4.08 -10.68 -10.16
C ALA A 331 4.84 -9.41 -9.76
N GLY A 332 4.21 -8.53 -8.97
CA GLY A 332 4.85 -7.35 -8.39
C GLY A 332 5.99 -7.71 -7.44
N SER A 333 5.79 -8.73 -6.59
CA SER A 333 6.82 -9.26 -5.70
C SER A 333 8.01 -9.81 -6.48
N ASN A 334 7.78 -10.56 -7.56
CA ASN A 334 8.88 -11.10 -8.39
C ASN A 334 9.71 -9.99 -9.01
N ARG A 335 9.06 -8.98 -9.62
CA ARG A 335 9.75 -7.82 -10.19
C ARG A 335 10.57 -7.07 -9.15
N LEU A 336 10.03 -6.90 -7.93
CA LEU A 336 10.74 -6.24 -6.83
C LEU A 336 11.98 -7.06 -6.41
N MET A 337 11.86 -8.38 -6.29
CA MET A 337 13.00 -9.23 -5.94
C MET A 337 14.06 -9.29 -7.05
N GLU A 338 13.66 -9.30 -8.32
CA GLU A 338 14.59 -9.20 -9.46
C GLU A 338 15.36 -7.88 -9.43
N ALA A 339 14.67 -6.76 -9.23
CA ALA A 339 15.31 -5.45 -9.08
C ALA A 339 16.23 -5.38 -7.84
N MET A 340 15.88 -6.07 -6.75
CA MET A 340 16.71 -6.14 -5.54
C MET A 340 18.02 -6.92 -5.81
N VAL A 341 17.96 -8.00 -6.57
CA VAL A 341 19.15 -8.78 -6.98
C VAL A 341 20.04 -7.94 -7.91
N GLU A 342 19.46 -7.21 -8.86
CA GLU A 342 20.21 -6.30 -9.72
C GLU A 342 20.92 -5.20 -8.91
N ALA A 343 20.20 -4.53 -8.01
CA ALA A 343 20.77 -3.53 -7.12
C ALA A 343 21.85 -4.10 -6.18
N ALA A 344 21.72 -5.35 -5.74
CA ALA A 344 22.72 -6.01 -4.93
C ALA A 344 24.01 -6.27 -5.72
N ASN A 345 23.93 -6.68 -6.98
CA ASN A 345 25.11 -6.86 -7.85
C ASN A 345 25.83 -5.53 -8.14
N GLU A 346 25.07 -4.44 -8.34
CA GLU A 346 25.64 -3.09 -8.48
C GLU A 346 26.34 -2.64 -7.18
N ALA A 347 25.73 -2.92 -6.03
CA ALA A 347 26.33 -2.65 -4.73
C ALA A 347 27.62 -3.47 -4.51
N GLU A 348 27.66 -4.73 -4.91
CA GLU A 348 28.85 -5.58 -4.85
C GLU A 348 30.01 -4.98 -5.66
N THR A 349 29.73 -4.50 -6.87
CA THR A 349 30.74 -3.80 -7.69
C THR A 349 31.24 -2.52 -6.99
N SER A 350 30.33 -1.76 -6.37
CA SER A 350 30.70 -0.55 -5.64
C SER A 350 31.55 -0.85 -4.40
N ILE A 351 31.28 -1.96 -3.72
CA ILE A 351 32.06 -2.44 -2.56
C ILE A 351 33.49 -2.78 -2.99
N ASP A 352 33.68 -3.46 -4.11
CA ASP A 352 35.01 -3.77 -4.66
C ASP A 352 35.80 -2.50 -5.03
N GLU A 353 35.14 -1.51 -5.62
CA GLU A 353 35.75 -0.21 -5.93
C GLU A 353 36.18 0.53 -4.67
N VAL A 354 35.31 0.60 -3.66
CA VAL A 354 35.60 1.26 -2.38
C VAL A 354 36.70 0.51 -1.61
N SER A 355 36.69 -0.83 -1.65
CA SER A 355 37.74 -1.67 -1.05
C SER A 355 39.10 -1.39 -1.68
N THR A 356 39.17 -1.33 -3.01
CA THR A 356 40.39 -0.99 -3.74
C THR A 356 40.87 0.42 -3.40
N GLY A 357 39.95 1.39 -3.32
CA GLY A 357 40.26 2.77 -2.90
C GLY A 357 40.82 2.83 -1.48
N THR A 358 40.24 2.07 -0.55
CA THR A 358 40.67 1.97 0.85
C THR A 358 42.08 1.39 0.97
N GLN A 359 42.40 0.35 0.21
CA GLN A 359 43.76 -0.22 0.15
C GLN A 359 44.78 0.79 -0.40
N GLN A 360 44.39 1.59 -1.40
CA GLN A 360 45.25 2.63 -1.95
C GLN A 360 45.50 3.77 -0.94
N ILE A 361 44.49 4.13 -0.15
CA ILE A 361 44.65 5.09 0.95
C ILE A 361 45.62 4.52 1.99
N ALA A 362 45.43 3.27 2.45
CA ALA A 362 46.33 2.63 3.41
C ALA A 362 47.79 2.64 2.94
N LYS A 363 48.04 2.28 1.67
CA LYS A 363 49.36 2.34 1.06
C LYS A 363 49.94 3.77 1.03
N SER A 364 49.11 4.75 0.68
CA SER A 364 49.53 6.16 0.62
C SER A 364 49.90 6.68 2.01
N THR A 365 49.11 6.34 3.03
CA THR A 365 49.39 6.66 4.43
C THR A 365 50.70 6.03 4.92
N GLY A 366 50.98 4.78 4.53
CA GLY A 366 52.26 4.13 4.79
C GLY A 366 53.44 4.86 4.14
N ASN A 367 53.30 5.31 2.89
CA ASN A 367 54.33 6.10 2.22
C ASN A 367 54.55 7.46 2.90
N VAL A 368 53.47 8.14 3.31
CA VAL A 368 53.55 9.41 4.05
C VAL A 368 54.33 9.23 5.35
N SER A 369 54.06 8.16 6.11
CA SER A 369 54.80 7.84 7.33
C SER A 369 56.31 7.67 7.05
N GLY A 370 56.67 6.91 6.00
CA GLY A 370 58.07 6.76 5.59
C GLY A 370 58.72 8.06 5.08
N HIS A 371 57.94 8.98 4.51
CA HIS A 371 58.44 10.31 4.14
C HIS A 371 58.70 11.19 5.36
N ILE A 372 57.85 11.11 6.39
CA ILE A 372 58.02 11.86 7.63
C ILE A 372 59.28 11.43 8.38
N GLU A 373 59.57 10.12 8.46
CA GLU A 373 60.82 9.62 9.05
C GLU A 373 62.05 10.23 8.37
N LYS A 374 62.08 10.21 7.03
CA LYS A 374 63.18 10.80 6.24
C LYS A 374 63.27 12.32 6.38
N ALA A 375 62.13 13.01 6.43
CA ALA A 375 62.08 14.46 6.59
C ALA A 375 62.59 14.87 7.98
N THR A 376 62.25 14.10 9.02
CA THR A 376 62.74 14.31 10.39
C THR A 376 64.25 14.10 10.48
N GLU A 377 64.77 13.04 9.86
CA GLU A 377 66.22 12.81 9.75
C GLU A 377 66.92 13.97 9.02
N SER A 378 66.34 14.44 7.91
CA SER A 378 66.88 15.56 7.14
C SER A 378 66.86 16.86 7.94
N ALA A 379 65.81 17.14 8.70
CA ALA A 379 65.73 18.30 9.58
C ALA A 379 66.83 18.29 10.65
N GLN A 380 67.09 17.13 11.25
CA GLN A 380 68.21 16.96 12.20
C GLN A 380 69.57 17.22 11.54
N GLN A 381 69.78 16.75 10.31
CA GLN A 381 71.02 17.02 9.57
C GLN A 381 71.21 18.52 9.28
N VAL A 382 70.13 19.23 8.94
CA VAL A 382 70.19 20.69 8.74
C VAL A 382 70.49 21.41 10.05
N LEU A 383 69.89 21.02 11.17
CA LEU A 383 70.20 21.60 12.48
C LEU A 383 71.69 21.42 12.82
N GLN A 384 72.25 20.24 12.60
CA GLN A 384 73.68 20.01 12.80
C GLN A 384 74.54 20.91 11.89
N ALA A 385 74.16 21.06 10.63
CA ALA A 385 74.87 21.95 9.71
C ALA A 385 74.77 23.43 10.12
N MET A 386 73.67 23.85 10.74
CA MET A 386 73.52 25.20 11.28
C MET A 386 74.37 25.41 12.54
N GLU A 387 74.53 24.41 13.40
CA GLU A 387 75.48 24.46 14.52
C GLU A 387 76.92 24.63 14.01
N ASP A 388 77.32 23.83 13.02
CA ASP A 388 78.66 23.92 12.41
C ASP A 388 78.88 25.29 11.74
N LEU A 389 77.85 25.82 11.06
CA LEU A 389 77.91 27.14 10.44
C LEU A 389 77.99 28.26 11.48
N SER A 390 77.28 28.14 12.60
CA SER A 390 77.40 29.09 13.73
C SER A 390 78.82 29.14 14.27
N ALA A 391 79.46 27.98 14.44
CA ALA A 391 80.86 27.91 14.86
C ALA A 391 81.80 28.55 13.83
N ALA A 392 81.59 28.30 12.54
CA ALA A 392 82.38 28.91 11.47
C ALA A 392 82.22 30.45 11.41
N VAL A 393 81.00 30.97 11.62
CA VAL A 393 80.72 32.41 11.71
C VAL A 393 81.51 33.03 12.87
N GLN A 394 81.52 32.40 14.05
CA GLN A 394 82.31 32.87 15.19
C GLN A 394 83.82 32.88 14.90
N GLU A 395 84.33 31.88 14.18
CA GLU A 395 85.74 31.82 13.77
C GLU A 395 86.10 32.95 12.81
N VAL A 396 85.22 33.25 11.84
CA VAL A 396 85.41 34.38 10.91
C VAL A 396 85.37 35.72 11.65
N THR A 397 84.47 35.92 12.61
CA THR A 397 84.46 37.11 13.46
C THR A 397 85.78 37.31 14.20
N ALA A 398 86.29 36.26 14.86
CA ALA A 398 87.57 36.32 15.57
C ALA A 398 88.75 36.62 14.64
N SER A 399 88.73 36.04 13.43
CA SER A 399 89.73 36.33 12.39
C SER A 399 89.66 37.78 11.92
N ALA A 400 88.45 38.32 11.72
CA ALA A 400 88.24 39.70 11.32
C ALA A 400 88.78 40.70 12.36
N GLU A 401 88.52 40.46 13.65
CA GLU A 401 89.08 41.26 14.74
C GLU A 401 90.62 41.22 14.76
N SER A 402 91.20 40.04 14.57
CA SER A 402 92.65 39.85 14.51
C SER A 402 93.28 40.64 13.35
N VAL A 403 92.69 40.56 12.15
CA VAL A 403 93.13 41.32 10.97
C VAL A 403 93.00 42.83 11.21
N ALA A 404 91.92 43.30 11.85
CA ALA A 404 91.76 44.70 12.18
C ALA A 404 92.86 45.22 13.13
N ILE A 405 93.25 44.42 14.13
CA ILE A 405 94.36 44.75 15.03
C ILE A 405 95.70 44.80 14.28
N LEU A 406 95.97 43.81 13.42
CA LEU A 406 97.21 43.74 12.63
C LEU A 406 97.31 44.90 11.63
N SER A 407 96.21 45.27 10.98
CA SER A 407 96.13 46.43 10.08
C SER A 407 96.44 47.73 10.81
N ARG A 408 95.85 47.99 11.98
CA ARG A 408 96.18 49.19 12.78
C ARG A 408 97.67 49.26 13.12
N LYS A 409 98.26 48.13 13.53
CA LYS A 409 99.69 48.06 13.82
C LYS A 409 100.56 48.33 12.58
N ALA A 410 100.16 47.81 11.42
CA ALA A 410 100.87 48.04 10.16
C ALA A 410 100.79 49.51 9.71
N ASP A 411 99.64 50.18 9.91
CA ASP A 411 99.46 51.61 9.65
C ASP A 411 100.40 52.44 10.54
N GLU A 412 100.39 52.21 11.86
CA GLU A 412 101.28 52.89 12.81
C GLU A 412 102.77 52.72 12.44
N GLN A 413 103.19 51.50 12.11
CA GLN A 413 104.57 51.22 11.70
C GLN A 413 104.94 51.90 10.39
N SER A 414 104.03 51.97 9.42
CA SER A 414 104.27 52.63 8.13
C SER A 414 104.31 54.15 8.26
N GLN A 415 103.50 54.73 9.14
CA GLN A 415 103.55 56.17 9.45
C GLN A 415 104.87 56.55 10.13
N GLU A 416 105.34 55.75 11.10
CA GLU A 416 106.66 55.98 11.72
C GLU A 416 107.79 55.77 10.70
N GLY A 417 107.68 54.77 9.82
CA GLY A 417 108.60 54.57 8.68
C GLY A 417 108.70 55.81 7.78
N THR A 418 107.56 56.38 7.38
CA THR A 418 107.50 57.65 6.63
C THR A 418 108.19 58.80 7.37
N LYS A 419 108.00 58.92 8.69
CA LYS A 419 108.61 59.97 9.50
C LYS A 419 110.13 59.83 9.58
N ILE A 420 110.64 58.61 9.78
CA ILE A 420 112.07 58.32 9.78
C ILE A 420 112.67 58.61 8.41
N ALA A 421 112.02 58.18 7.33
CA ALA A 421 112.48 58.43 5.97
C ALA A 421 112.54 59.94 5.65
N ARG A 422 111.52 60.72 6.03
CA ARG A 422 111.55 62.20 5.89
C ARG A 422 112.69 62.86 6.66
N ARG A 423 113.01 62.37 7.86
CA ARG A 423 114.16 62.88 8.63
C ARG A 423 115.48 62.58 7.93
N ALA A 424 115.61 61.38 7.34
CA ALA A 424 116.80 61.01 6.60
C ALA A 424 116.94 61.83 5.30
N ASP A 425 115.84 62.11 4.59
CA ASP A 425 115.83 62.97 3.40
C ASP A 425 116.25 64.41 3.73
N ALA A 426 115.73 64.97 4.83
CA ALA A 426 116.17 66.27 5.35
C ALA A 426 117.68 66.28 5.67
N GLY A 427 118.19 65.19 6.26
CA GLY A 427 119.63 65.01 6.49
C GLY A 427 120.45 64.99 5.19
N MET A 428 119.94 64.37 4.13
CA MET A 428 120.59 64.38 2.81
C MET A 428 120.60 65.78 2.19
N ALA A 429 119.54 66.57 2.38
CA ALA A 429 119.49 67.96 1.94
C ALA A 429 120.51 68.86 2.67
N GLU A 430 120.68 68.65 3.98
CA GLU A 430 121.73 69.33 4.77
C GLU A 430 123.13 68.94 4.27
N ILE A 431 123.38 67.65 4.04
CA ILE A 431 124.66 67.18 3.50
C ILE A 431 124.91 67.78 2.11
N THR A 432 123.91 67.83 1.23
CA THR A 432 124.01 68.45 -0.10
C THR A 432 124.42 69.91 -0.03
N THR A 433 123.90 70.64 0.96
CA THR A 433 124.26 72.05 1.20
C THR A 433 125.72 72.15 1.65
N ALA A 434 126.13 71.34 2.63
CA ALA A 434 127.51 71.33 3.12
C ALA A 434 128.53 70.93 2.05
N THR A 435 128.22 69.94 1.20
CA THR A 435 129.11 69.52 0.11
C THR A 435 129.20 70.57 -1.00
N ALA A 436 128.12 71.31 -1.26
CA ALA A 436 128.14 72.45 -2.19
C ALA A 436 129.00 73.62 -1.67
N GLU A 437 128.93 73.92 -0.36
CA GLU A 437 129.79 74.91 0.29
C GLU A 437 131.27 74.52 0.18
N ILE A 438 131.60 73.25 0.45
CA ILE A 438 132.98 72.75 0.33
C ILE A 438 133.48 72.82 -1.11
N ASP A 439 132.67 72.47 -2.12
CA ASP A 439 133.06 72.64 -3.54
C ASP A 439 133.36 74.11 -3.88
N GLY A 440 132.59 75.05 -3.31
CA GLY A 440 132.86 76.49 -3.41
C GLY A 440 134.23 76.87 -2.84
N ILE A 441 134.52 76.46 -1.61
CA ILE A 441 135.82 76.71 -0.95
C ILE A 441 136.98 76.14 -1.78
N ILE A 442 136.83 74.93 -2.34
CA ILE A 442 137.87 74.31 -3.17
C ILE A 442 138.11 75.11 -4.46
N ARG A 443 137.06 75.65 -5.10
CA ARG A 443 137.20 76.52 -6.27
C ARG A 443 137.90 77.84 -5.92
N ASP A 444 137.60 78.40 -4.76
CA ASP A 444 138.26 79.62 -4.27
C ASP A 444 139.75 79.36 -4.02
N ILE A 445 140.09 78.24 -3.36
CA ILE A 445 141.49 77.81 -3.17
C ILE A 445 142.19 77.67 -4.53
N ASN A 446 141.57 77.02 -5.51
CA ASN A 446 142.17 76.85 -6.83
C ASN A 446 142.42 78.21 -7.54
N THR A 447 141.50 79.16 -7.37
CA THR A 447 141.63 80.53 -7.88
C THR A 447 142.77 81.28 -7.20
N GLN A 448 142.84 81.23 -5.87
CA GLN A 448 143.93 81.84 -5.09
C GLN A 448 145.29 81.23 -5.44
N MET A 449 145.38 79.91 -5.62
CA MET A 449 146.61 79.23 -6.04
C MET A 449 147.06 79.71 -7.43
N ALA A 450 146.13 79.97 -8.35
CA ALA A 450 146.45 80.53 -9.66
C ALA A 450 146.97 81.98 -9.56
N GLU A 451 146.42 82.81 -8.66
CA GLU A 451 146.91 84.16 -8.40
C GLU A 451 148.30 84.16 -7.77
N ILE A 452 148.52 83.34 -6.73
CA ILE A 452 149.83 83.19 -6.10
C ILE A 452 150.85 82.69 -7.15
N GLY A 453 150.46 81.75 -8.01
CA GLY A 453 151.30 81.28 -9.11
C GLY A 453 151.76 82.40 -10.04
N LYS A 454 150.90 83.36 -10.37
CA LYS A 454 151.27 84.56 -11.15
C LYS A 454 152.29 85.43 -10.41
N ILE A 455 152.06 85.68 -9.11
CA ILE A 455 152.97 86.48 -8.27
C ILE A 455 154.35 85.83 -8.20
N VAL A 456 154.40 84.52 -7.97
CA VAL A 456 155.65 83.75 -7.91
C VAL A 456 156.37 83.75 -9.26
N GLY A 457 155.63 83.73 -10.37
CA GLY A 457 156.17 83.97 -11.71
C GLY A 457 156.88 85.32 -11.82
N VAL A 458 156.23 86.41 -11.40
CA VAL A 458 156.84 87.76 -11.37
C VAL A 458 158.08 87.80 -10.47
N ILE A 459 158.05 87.13 -9.31
CA ILE A 459 159.23 87.05 -8.42
C ILE A 459 160.39 86.33 -9.11
N SER A 460 160.12 85.22 -9.81
CA SER A 460 161.14 84.49 -10.58
C SER A 460 161.72 85.35 -11.72
N ASP A 461 160.88 86.11 -12.42
CA ASP A 461 161.30 87.05 -13.46
C ASP A 461 162.15 88.20 -12.88
N LEU A 462 161.74 88.78 -11.76
CA LEU A 462 162.49 89.81 -11.04
C LEU A 462 163.83 89.27 -10.53
N ALA A 463 163.86 88.04 -10.01
CA ALA A 463 165.08 87.38 -9.57
C ALA A 463 166.04 87.17 -10.75
N ASN A 464 165.53 86.75 -11.92
CA ASN A 464 166.33 86.64 -13.15
C ASN A 464 166.86 88.00 -13.63
N GLN A 465 166.03 89.04 -13.63
CA GLN A 465 166.45 90.40 -13.99
C GLN A 465 167.51 90.94 -13.01
N THR A 466 167.32 90.72 -11.71
CA THR A 466 168.25 91.14 -10.66
C THR A 466 169.57 90.39 -10.78
N ASN A 467 169.54 89.09 -11.07
CA ASN A 467 170.74 88.30 -11.34
C ASN A 467 171.50 88.80 -12.57
N LEU A 468 170.81 89.22 -13.64
CA LEU A 468 171.43 89.83 -14.83
C LEU A 468 171.99 91.23 -14.55
N LEU A 469 171.27 92.07 -13.80
CA LEU A 469 171.74 93.40 -13.39
C LEU A 469 172.97 93.29 -12.48
N ALA A 470 172.95 92.36 -11.53
CA ALA A 470 174.06 92.07 -10.63
C ALA A 470 175.26 91.50 -11.39
N LEU A 471 175.04 90.66 -12.40
CA LEU A 471 176.10 90.18 -13.29
C LEU A 471 176.74 91.32 -14.07
N ASN A 472 175.94 92.21 -14.66
CA ASN A 472 176.42 93.38 -15.38
C ASN A 472 177.19 94.33 -14.46
N ALA A 473 176.70 94.56 -13.24
CA ALA A 473 177.39 95.35 -12.22
C ALA A 473 178.72 94.71 -11.77
N ALA A 474 178.77 93.39 -11.61
CA ALA A 474 179.98 92.65 -11.28
C ALA A 474 181.03 92.73 -12.41
N ILE A 475 180.60 92.68 -13.68
CA ILE A 475 181.46 92.86 -14.84
C ILE A 475 182.05 94.28 -14.86
N GLU A 476 181.23 95.31 -14.68
CA GLU A 476 181.70 96.71 -14.72
C GLU A 476 182.59 97.06 -13.51
N ALA A 477 182.31 96.46 -12.34
CA ALA A 477 183.17 96.56 -11.16
C ALA A 477 184.53 95.87 -11.36
N ALA A 478 184.59 94.74 -12.06
CA ALA A 478 185.85 94.11 -12.46
C ALA A 478 186.63 94.96 -13.48
N ARG A 479 185.92 95.73 -14.31
CA ARG A 479 186.48 96.63 -15.33
C ARG A 479 187.14 97.89 -14.74
N ALA A 480 186.63 98.37 -13.60
CA ALA A 480 187.17 99.52 -12.86
C ALA A 480 188.44 99.21 -12.02
N GLY A 481 188.95 97.97 -12.07
CA GLY A 481 190.19 97.58 -11.37
C GLY A 481 190.13 97.75 -9.85
N ASP A 482 191.21 98.25 -9.24
CA ASP A 482 191.35 98.35 -7.78
C ASP A 482 190.29 99.25 -7.10
N ALA A 483 189.72 100.24 -7.82
CA ALA A 483 188.66 101.10 -7.30
C ALA A 483 187.28 100.42 -7.23
N GLY A 484 187.07 99.34 -8.00
CA GLY A 484 185.79 98.62 -8.12
C GLY A 484 185.62 97.43 -7.16
N ARG A 485 186.66 97.04 -6.39
CA ARG A 485 186.63 95.84 -5.53
C ARG A 485 185.47 95.80 -4.54
N GLY A 486 185.13 96.93 -3.91
CA GLY A 486 183.99 96.99 -2.98
C GLY A 486 182.64 96.78 -3.68
N PHE A 487 182.47 97.35 -4.87
CA PHE A 487 181.26 97.16 -5.68
C PHE A 487 181.14 95.74 -6.24
N ALA A 488 182.25 95.10 -6.61
CA ALA A 488 182.25 93.72 -7.08
C ALA A 488 181.77 92.73 -6.02
N VAL A 489 182.13 92.94 -4.75
CA VAL A 489 181.65 92.12 -3.62
C VAL A 489 180.15 92.29 -3.44
N VAL A 490 179.63 93.52 -3.45
CA VAL A 490 178.19 93.79 -3.33
C VAL A 490 177.42 93.19 -4.52
N ALA A 491 177.94 93.31 -5.75
CA ALA A 491 177.31 92.74 -6.93
C ALA A 491 177.29 91.19 -6.90
N ALA A 492 178.36 90.55 -6.39
CA ALA A 492 178.38 89.10 -6.19
C ALA A 492 177.35 88.65 -5.13
N GLU A 493 177.19 89.40 -4.05
CA GLU A 493 176.20 89.14 -3.00
C GLU A 493 174.77 89.28 -3.53
N VAL A 494 174.48 90.36 -4.28
CA VAL A 494 173.16 90.57 -4.92
C VAL A 494 172.86 89.47 -5.93
N LYS A 495 173.87 88.98 -6.67
CA LYS A 495 173.72 87.84 -7.59
C LYS A 495 173.39 86.55 -6.86
N ALA A 496 174.05 86.28 -5.72
CA ALA A 496 173.77 85.13 -4.88
C ALA A 496 172.34 85.19 -4.31
N LEU A 497 171.93 86.33 -3.74
CA LEU A 497 170.56 86.59 -3.26
C LEU A 497 169.51 86.45 -4.36
N ALA A 498 169.79 86.91 -5.58
CA ALA A 498 168.90 86.77 -6.72
C ALA A 498 168.77 85.29 -7.18
N THR A 499 169.87 84.53 -7.14
CA THR A 499 169.86 83.09 -7.45
C THR A 499 169.07 82.30 -6.38
N GLU A 500 169.25 82.64 -5.11
CA GLU A 500 168.51 82.07 -3.99
C GLU A 500 167.02 82.43 -4.03
N SER A 501 166.68 83.67 -4.39
CA SER A 501 165.30 84.12 -4.60
C SER A 501 164.61 83.36 -5.74
N ARG A 502 165.34 83.10 -6.84
CA ARG A 502 164.83 82.27 -7.94
C ARG A 502 164.59 80.83 -7.50
N SER A 503 165.56 80.22 -6.81
CA SER A 503 165.41 78.85 -6.28
C SER A 503 164.24 78.74 -5.30
N SER A 504 164.05 79.75 -4.44
CA SER A 504 162.89 79.83 -3.55
C SER A 504 161.57 79.95 -4.31
N ALA A 505 161.52 80.76 -5.38
CA ALA A 505 160.35 80.88 -6.25
C ALA A 505 160.04 79.57 -7.00
N GLU A 506 161.06 78.83 -7.43
CA GLU A 506 160.91 77.49 -8.03
C GLU A 506 160.30 76.49 -7.02
N HIS A 507 160.81 76.46 -5.77
CA HIS A 507 160.23 75.64 -4.70
C HIS A 507 158.77 76.01 -4.39
N ILE A 508 158.43 77.31 -4.35
CA ILE A 508 157.04 77.75 -4.15
C ILE A 508 156.17 77.34 -5.34
N THR A 509 156.70 77.41 -6.57
CA THR A 509 155.99 76.96 -7.78
C THR A 509 155.64 75.47 -7.69
N GLU A 510 156.57 74.64 -7.22
CA GLU A 510 156.32 73.21 -6.98
C GLU A 510 155.23 72.99 -5.91
N MET A 511 155.30 73.71 -4.78
CA MET A 511 154.28 73.64 -3.73
C MET A 511 152.88 74.04 -4.23
N ILE A 512 152.79 75.11 -5.04
CA ILE A 512 151.53 75.54 -5.68
C ILE A 512 151.03 74.46 -6.64
N GLY A 513 151.92 73.83 -7.42
CA GLY A 513 151.58 72.72 -8.29
C GLY A 513 150.96 71.54 -7.53
N ASN A 514 151.56 71.17 -6.39
CA ASN A 514 151.07 70.12 -5.52
C ASN A 514 149.72 70.48 -4.86
N LEU A 515 149.57 71.71 -4.36
CA LEU A 515 148.32 72.20 -3.78
C LEU A 515 147.20 72.26 -4.82
N ARG A 516 147.49 72.70 -6.05
CA ARG A 516 146.54 72.70 -7.17
C ARG A 516 146.09 71.28 -7.51
N SER A 517 147.03 70.33 -7.60
CA SER A 517 146.69 68.92 -7.81
C SER A 517 145.84 68.35 -6.67
N GLY A 518 146.15 68.72 -5.42
CA GLY A 518 145.34 68.36 -4.24
C GLY A 518 143.92 68.94 -4.30
N ALA A 519 143.77 70.22 -4.65
CA ALA A 519 142.48 70.87 -4.82
C ALA A 519 141.66 70.24 -5.96
N GLU A 520 142.29 69.86 -7.07
CA GLU A 520 141.63 69.16 -8.17
C GLU A 520 141.13 67.77 -7.75
N LYS A 521 141.94 66.99 -7.02
CA LYS A 521 141.53 65.71 -6.43
C LYS A 521 140.36 65.89 -5.46
N ALA A 522 140.40 66.92 -4.60
CA ALA A 522 139.33 67.23 -3.66
C ALA A 522 138.03 67.63 -4.39
N SER A 523 138.11 68.45 -5.45
CA SER A 523 136.95 68.81 -6.27
C SER A 523 136.32 67.59 -6.94
N ASN A 524 137.13 66.68 -7.49
CA ASN A 524 136.63 65.44 -8.08
C ASN A 524 135.96 64.54 -7.02
N ALA A 525 136.55 64.41 -5.83
CA ALA A 525 135.92 63.70 -4.71
C ALA A 525 134.58 64.33 -4.29
N MET A 526 134.49 65.67 -4.27
CA MET A 526 133.24 66.39 -3.95
C MET A 526 132.17 66.22 -5.03
N LYS A 527 132.54 66.17 -6.31
CA LYS A 527 131.60 65.83 -7.39
C LYS A 527 131.01 64.43 -7.19
N THR A 528 131.83 63.45 -6.86
CA THR A 528 131.36 62.09 -6.55
C THR A 528 130.47 62.08 -5.31
N ALA A 529 130.86 62.78 -4.23
CA ALA A 529 130.05 62.89 -3.01
C ALA A 529 128.68 63.51 -3.27
N ASN A 530 128.62 64.61 -4.04
CA ASN A 530 127.36 65.24 -4.46
C ASN A 530 126.46 64.27 -5.23
N SER A 531 127.03 63.47 -6.14
CA SER A 531 126.26 62.45 -6.86
C SER A 531 125.68 61.41 -5.91
N VAL A 532 126.50 60.87 -5.00
CA VAL A 532 126.07 59.83 -4.05
C VAL A 532 125.00 60.35 -3.08
N VAL A 533 125.12 61.58 -2.61
CA VAL A 533 124.12 62.20 -1.71
C VAL A 533 122.80 62.46 -2.45
N LYS A 534 122.87 62.91 -3.71
CA LYS A 534 121.70 63.08 -4.55
C LYS A 534 120.98 61.75 -4.78
N ASP A 535 121.71 60.71 -5.18
CA ASP A 535 121.17 59.37 -5.35
C ASP A 535 120.54 58.86 -4.04
N GLY A 536 121.16 59.16 -2.89
CA GLY A 536 120.64 58.86 -1.56
C GLY A 536 119.33 59.57 -1.21
N SER A 537 119.19 60.86 -1.57
CA SER A 537 117.94 61.61 -1.42
C SER A 537 116.84 61.06 -2.33
N ASP A 538 117.15 60.78 -3.59
CA ASP A 538 116.21 60.18 -4.55
C ASP A 538 115.69 58.81 -4.03
N GLN A 539 116.57 57.98 -3.48
CA GLN A 539 116.20 56.69 -2.86
C GLN A 539 115.31 56.89 -1.62
N MET A 540 115.52 57.95 -0.85
CA MET A 540 114.70 58.26 0.33
C MET A 540 113.31 58.74 -0.07
N GLN A 541 113.19 59.54 -1.13
CA GLN A 541 111.90 59.93 -1.69
C GLN A 541 111.11 58.71 -2.17
N GLN A 542 111.76 57.76 -2.85
CA GLN A 542 111.12 56.49 -3.22
C GLN A 542 110.63 55.70 -2.00
N THR A 543 111.42 55.70 -0.92
CA THR A 543 111.07 55.03 0.34
C THR A 543 109.83 55.68 0.98
N ILE A 544 109.73 57.02 0.96
CA ILE A 544 108.55 57.76 1.43
C ILE A 544 107.32 57.40 0.61
N LEU A 545 107.44 57.32 -0.72
CA LEU A 545 106.34 56.92 -1.60
C LEU A 545 105.85 55.51 -1.29
N ALA A 546 106.78 54.55 -1.12
CA ALA A 546 106.46 53.17 -0.78
C ALA A 546 105.71 53.06 0.57
N PHE A 547 106.15 53.78 1.61
CA PHE A 547 105.42 53.76 2.89
C PHE A 547 104.02 54.39 2.80
N ASN A 548 103.84 55.46 2.02
CA ASN A 548 102.51 56.03 1.80
C ASN A 548 101.58 55.07 1.05
N GLU A 549 102.11 54.29 0.10
CA GLU A 549 101.33 53.26 -0.62
C GLU A 549 100.90 52.12 0.32
N ILE A 550 101.77 51.75 1.27
CA ILE A 550 101.42 50.79 2.33
C ILE A 550 100.29 51.35 3.22
N VAL A 551 100.37 52.61 3.65
CA VAL A 551 99.31 53.27 4.42
C VAL A 551 97.97 53.23 3.68
N ASP A 552 97.95 53.55 2.38
CA ASP A 552 96.71 53.49 1.57
C ASP A 552 96.16 52.06 1.46
N SER A 553 97.04 51.08 1.26
CA SER A 553 96.66 49.65 1.18
C SER A 553 96.12 49.13 2.51
N VAL A 554 96.74 49.49 3.64
CA VAL A 554 96.25 49.14 4.97
C VAL A 554 94.89 49.81 5.26
N GLY A 555 94.70 51.05 4.79
CA GLY A 555 93.40 51.73 4.85
C GLY A 555 92.31 51.02 4.04
N LYS A 556 92.65 50.46 2.86
CA LYS A 556 91.73 49.61 2.08
C LYS A 556 91.41 48.31 2.81
N ILE A 557 92.41 47.62 3.37
CA ILE A 557 92.21 46.39 4.16
C ILE A 557 91.29 46.66 5.36
N SER A 558 91.47 47.79 6.04
CA SER A 558 90.64 48.16 7.20
C SER A 558 89.18 48.40 6.81
N ARG A 559 88.89 48.96 5.64
CA ARG A 559 87.49 49.05 5.16
C ARG A 559 86.92 47.69 4.79
N SER A 560 87.69 46.83 4.12
CA SER A 560 87.24 45.48 3.78
C SER A 560 86.96 44.62 5.02
N ILE A 561 87.70 44.81 6.11
CA ILE A 561 87.44 44.05 7.34
C ILE A 561 86.17 44.50 8.07
N GLU A 562 85.80 45.79 7.95
CA GLU A 562 84.50 46.29 8.40
C GLU A 562 83.34 45.69 7.59
N GLU A 563 83.50 45.58 6.26
CA GLU A 563 82.52 44.91 5.39
C GLU A 563 82.37 43.42 5.74
N VAL A 564 83.49 42.71 5.98
CA VAL A 564 83.46 41.31 6.43
C VAL A 564 82.76 41.16 7.77
N ALA A 565 83.03 42.04 8.74
CA ALA A 565 82.37 42.01 10.04
C ALA A 565 80.85 42.19 9.90
N SER A 566 80.40 43.17 9.11
CA SER A 566 78.98 43.40 8.84
C SER A 566 78.32 42.20 8.16
N ALA A 567 78.97 41.58 7.17
CA ALA A 567 78.45 40.39 6.50
C ALA A 567 78.37 39.18 7.45
N THR A 568 79.30 39.08 8.39
CA THR A 568 79.34 38.01 9.40
C THR A 568 78.20 38.17 10.42
N GLU A 569 77.86 39.39 10.81
CA GLU A 569 76.67 39.67 11.65
C GLU A 569 75.36 39.30 10.93
N GLU A 570 75.24 39.60 9.64
CA GLU A 570 74.08 39.20 8.83
C GLU A 570 73.97 37.67 8.69
N GLN A 571 75.11 37.00 8.51
CA GLN A 571 75.17 35.54 8.50
C GLN A 571 74.72 34.93 9.84
N ALA A 572 75.15 35.51 10.97
CA ALA A 572 74.72 35.05 12.29
C ALA A 572 73.20 35.13 12.46
N ALA A 573 72.58 36.25 12.06
CA ALA A 573 71.12 36.41 12.09
C ALA A 573 70.41 35.39 11.19
N THR A 574 70.96 35.14 9.99
CA THR A 574 70.41 34.15 9.05
C THR A 574 70.48 32.73 9.60
N VAL A 575 71.56 32.37 10.32
CA VAL A 575 71.69 31.06 10.98
C VAL A 575 70.62 30.88 12.05
N GLU A 576 70.34 31.89 12.88
CA GLU A 576 69.27 31.85 13.87
C GLU A 576 67.89 31.67 13.22
N GLU A 577 67.62 32.41 12.13
CA GLU A 577 66.34 32.32 11.40
C GLU A 577 66.12 30.96 10.73
N ILE A 578 67.15 30.39 10.10
CA ILE A 578 67.08 29.05 9.50
C ILE A 578 66.86 28.00 10.60
N THR A 579 67.57 28.11 11.72
CA THR A 579 67.42 27.19 12.86
C THR A 579 65.99 27.20 13.40
N ALA A 580 65.41 28.39 13.59
CA ALA A 580 64.01 28.53 14.01
C ALA A 580 63.04 27.92 12.98
N SER A 581 63.26 28.18 11.70
CA SER A 581 62.42 27.65 10.61
C SER A 581 62.47 26.11 10.55
N ILE A 582 63.62 25.51 10.77
CA ILE A 582 63.77 24.05 10.78
C ILE A 582 63.09 23.41 12.00
N HIS A 583 63.10 24.07 13.16
CA HIS A 583 62.29 23.62 14.30
C HIS A 583 60.79 23.63 14.00
N GLU A 584 60.29 24.64 13.27
CA GLU A 584 58.89 24.68 12.83
C GLU A 584 58.57 23.55 11.84
N VAL A 585 59.48 23.26 10.90
CA VAL A 585 59.36 22.12 9.99
C VAL A 585 59.30 20.80 10.76
N ALA A 586 60.14 20.62 11.78
CA ALA A 586 60.13 19.42 12.62
C ALA A 586 58.78 19.25 13.35
N ALA A 587 58.23 20.34 13.93
CA ALA A 587 56.91 20.32 14.57
C ALA A 587 55.78 20.00 13.57
N LEU A 588 55.88 20.50 12.34
CA LEU A 588 54.93 20.16 11.27
C LEU A 588 55.01 18.67 10.90
N MET A 589 56.21 18.09 10.87
CA MET A 589 56.40 16.65 10.61
C MET A 589 55.76 15.78 11.71
N GLU A 590 55.92 16.15 12.99
CA GLU A 590 55.23 15.46 14.10
C GLU A 590 53.71 15.49 13.97
N ARG A 591 53.14 16.66 13.66
CA ARG A 591 51.71 16.78 13.37
C ARG A 591 51.26 15.93 12.18
N THR A 592 52.04 15.94 11.10
CA THR A 592 51.72 15.16 9.90
C THR A 592 51.79 13.66 10.20
N ALA A 593 52.68 13.21 11.08
CA ALA A 593 52.70 11.82 11.56
C ALA A 593 51.44 11.47 12.34
N GLN A 594 50.96 12.37 13.20
CA GLN A 594 49.70 12.18 13.90
C GLN A 594 48.51 12.08 12.94
N GLU A 595 48.41 13.01 11.98
CA GLU A 595 47.35 13.02 10.95
C GLU A 595 47.39 11.74 10.07
N ALA A 596 48.59 11.25 9.74
CA ALA A 596 48.76 9.98 9.05
C ALA A 596 48.30 8.78 9.92
N GLY A 597 48.61 8.80 11.22
CA GLY A 597 48.13 7.80 12.18
C GLY A 597 46.60 7.76 12.28
N ASP A 598 45.96 8.92 12.40
CA ASP A 598 44.50 9.03 12.42
C ASP A 598 43.87 8.53 11.11
N THR A 599 44.47 8.89 9.97
CA THR A 599 44.03 8.41 8.65
C THR A 599 44.15 6.88 8.54
N ALA A 600 45.22 6.28 9.06
CA ALA A 600 45.37 4.82 9.08
C ALA A 600 44.25 4.15 9.89
N ALA A 601 43.95 4.68 11.09
CA ALA A 601 42.88 4.16 11.94
C ALA A 601 41.50 4.26 11.26
N SER A 602 41.17 5.41 10.66
CA SER A 602 39.92 5.56 9.89
C SER A 602 39.87 4.63 8.67
N THR A 603 41.00 4.37 8.04
CA THR A 603 41.07 3.43 6.90
C THR A 603 40.79 1.99 7.34
N GLU A 604 41.27 1.58 8.52
CA GLU A 604 40.94 0.28 9.11
C GLU A 604 39.44 0.18 9.45
N GLU A 605 38.85 1.23 10.02
CA GLU A 605 37.41 1.28 10.34
C GLU A 605 36.53 1.21 9.08
N VAL A 606 36.92 1.93 8.03
CA VAL A 606 36.25 1.86 6.72
C VAL A 606 36.38 0.45 6.13
N SER A 607 37.55 -0.19 6.23
CA SER A 607 37.72 -1.58 5.76
C SER A 607 36.78 -2.54 6.48
N ALA A 608 36.64 -2.43 7.81
CA ALA A 608 35.69 -3.24 8.56
C ALA A 608 34.24 -2.98 8.17
N SER A 609 33.89 -1.71 7.92
CA SER A 609 32.55 -1.32 7.46
C SER A 609 32.22 -1.88 6.07
N ILE A 610 33.21 -1.94 5.17
CA ILE A 610 33.08 -2.55 3.84
C ILE A 610 32.74 -4.04 3.96
N ASP A 611 33.43 -4.77 4.84
CA ASP A 611 33.14 -6.19 5.09
C ASP A 611 31.71 -6.40 5.63
N GLU A 612 31.24 -5.51 6.52
CA GLU A 612 29.87 -5.57 7.05
C GLU A 612 28.83 -5.30 5.95
N VAL A 613 29.05 -4.27 5.12
CA VAL A 613 28.16 -3.95 3.99
C VAL A 613 28.16 -5.09 2.96
N ALA A 614 29.31 -5.71 2.67
CA ALA A 614 29.40 -6.89 1.80
C ALA A 614 28.56 -8.05 2.32
N SER A 615 28.63 -8.32 3.63
CA SER A 615 27.79 -9.34 4.28
C SER A 615 26.29 -9.01 4.17
N MET A 616 25.92 -7.74 4.34
CA MET A 616 24.52 -7.30 4.20
C MET A 616 24.00 -7.46 2.77
N VAL A 617 24.80 -7.10 1.76
CA VAL A 617 24.45 -7.27 0.34
C VAL A 617 24.26 -8.75 0.01
N ALA A 618 25.17 -9.62 0.46
CA ALA A 618 25.04 -11.07 0.27
C ALA A 618 23.74 -11.63 0.86
N ARG A 619 23.37 -11.18 2.08
CA ARG A 619 22.10 -11.56 2.72
C ARG A 619 20.87 -11.06 1.96
N VAL A 620 20.92 -9.85 1.39
CA VAL A 620 19.82 -9.32 0.56
C VAL A 620 19.63 -10.19 -0.67
N THR A 621 20.71 -10.56 -1.35
CA THR A 621 20.67 -11.45 -2.51
C THR A 621 20.05 -12.80 -2.15
N GLU A 622 20.46 -13.40 -1.03
CA GLU A 622 19.91 -14.67 -0.53
C GLU A 622 18.39 -14.58 -0.29
N ILE A 623 17.93 -13.59 0.51
CA ILE A 623 16.51 -13.42 0.83
C ILE A 623 15.68 -13.18 -0.44
N SER A 624 16.20 -12.40 -1.39
CA SER A 624 15.51 -12.14 -2.65
C SER A 624 15.38 -13.40 -3.51
N GLN A 625 16.42 -14.23 -3.55
CA GLN A 625 16.37 -15.52 -4.25
C GLN A 625 15.40 -16.50 -3.57
N GLU A 626 15.44 -16.63 -2.24
CA GLU A 626 14.50 -17.47 -1.49
C GLU A 626 13.03 -17.04 -1.73
N THR A 627 12.78 -15.73 -1.78
CA THR A 627 11.44 -15.19 -2.04
C THR A 627 10.98 -15.50 -3.47
N LEU A 628 11.87 -15.37 -4.46
CA LEU A 628 11.58 -15.76 -5.85
C LEU A 628 11.26 -17.26 -5.94
N GLU A 629 12.01 -18.12 -5.24
CA GLU A 629 11.74 -19.55 -5.18
C GLU A 629 10.43 -19.88 -4.47
N ALA A 630 10.11 -19.20 -3.38
CA ALA A 630 8.84 -19.35 -2.69
C ALA A 630 7.67 -18.97 -3.62
N ASN A 631 7.81 -17.87 -4.37
CA ASN A 631 6.79 -17.41 -5.31
C ASN A 631 6.59 -18.34 -6.51
N ARG A 632 7.62 -19.10 -6.93
CA ARG A 632 7.50 -20.11 -8.01
C ARG A 632 6.49 -21.22 -7.72
N LYS A 633 6.13 -21.45 -6.44
CA LYS A 633 5.11 -22.43 -6.06
C LYS A 633 3.71 -22.00 -6.49
N PHE A 634 3.48 -20.70 -6.68
CA PHE A 634 2.21 -20.16 -7.13
C PHE A 634 2.15 -20.07 -8.66
N LYS A 635 1.02 -20.47 -9.23
CA LYS A 635 0.72 -20.23 -10.64
C LYS A 635 -0.11 -18.97 -10.75
N VAL A 636 0.39 -18.01 -11.53
CA VAL A 636 -0.22 -16.69 -11.67
C VAL A 636 -0.44 -16.37 -13.14
N THR A 637 -1.46 -15.55 -13.38
CA THR A 637 -1.99 -15.23 -14.71
C THR A 637 -1.22 -14.14 -15.44
#